data_AF-A0A837C8Y6-F1
#
_entry.id   AF-A0A837C8Y6-F1
#
_cell.length_a   1.000
_cell.length_b   1.000
_cell.length_c   1.000
_cell.angle_alpha   90.00
_cell.angle_beta   90.00
_cell.angle_gamma   90.00
#
_symmetry.space_group_name_H-M   'P 1'
#
loop_
_entity.id
_entity.type
_entity.pdbx_description
1 polymer ?
#
loop_
_entity_poly.entity_id
_entity_poly.type
_entity_poly.pdbx_seq_one_letter_code
_entity_poly.pdbx_strand_id
1 'polypeptide(L)'
;MSNDATGAAATPDNQAAADFLKLVYPEGPWVLTAIRTDRKAIETRTFRPTDVEALLSWLKQHNGERNIYWSVNPPLRALSKKADREDIKEVAYLHVDIDPRAGEYLASERVRCAALLTDHLPSGIPQPTAVVFSGGGYQGFWKLDAPIPINGDLSLAEDAKRYNQQLELVFGGDNCHNIDRIMRLPGTINVPDERKRRKGREPELATLISWVPENVYTLDKFTPAPAVQSPDLPGLSSGPSKVQVGGNIERLADIVELDRWNVPDRVKVICVQGKDPEEPKESDNSRSQWVFDVCCQLVRCKVPDQVIFSILTDPDYGISESILEKASSAEKYAIRQIERAHDEVIDPWLRKLNEEYAVVKNIGGKCRVIEEVMDPVLNRSRLTRISFDDFRNSYMNKKVQAGVARDGTTPRMVPVGRWWLEHPDRREFKTIVFAPNKEVPNSYNLWKGYGCEARPGDCSLFLDHIKRNICSNDETTYRYLLGWLARAVQQPASQGEVAIVLRGGRGVGKSFFAKHFGALFGRHYLMVSNSSHLVGNFNSHLRDVVVLFADEAFYAGDKKHGPILKTLITEETITIEAKGVDVESCPNYVHLIMASNEDHVVPAGLDERRYLVLNVSAEQQQKKVYFRAIKEQLDAGGYEALLHLLLTYDLTDYEVRDVPSTAALDEQKAKSLPPLQDWLHKLAQSGEVPAPEPGTPMQAIRRKWRMISSTEIVALIEKHYKVLLDTREIKALLGEKGMGLTHQRKENIHGFALPHLSVFRQKLNEVLNLKLPFDDPAEDFTGIDFDYDPSPF
;
A
#
# COMPACT_ATOMS: atom_id res chain seq x y z
N MET A 1 3.65 -60.53 15.33
CA MET A 1 3.87 -60.16 16.73
C MET A 1 3.02 -58.94 17.00
N SER A 2 2.05 -59.09 17.91
CA SER A 2 1.17 -58.03 18.40
C SER A 2 1.99 -56.92 19.05
N ASN A 3 1.88 -55.69 18.56
CA ASN A 3 2.25 -54.50 19.32
C ASN A 3 0.96 -53.79 19.69
N ASP A 4 0.39 -54.22 20.81
CA ASP A 4 -0.46 -53.39 21.65
C ASP A 4 0.39 -52.21 22.15
N ALA A 5 0.37 -51.11 21.40
CA ALA A 5 0.75 -49.80 21.93
C ALA A 5 -0.52 -49.19 22.53
N THR A 6 -0.76 -49.51 23.81
CA THR A 6 -1.67 -48.75 24.66
C THR A 6 -1.31 -47.28 24.59
N GLY A 7 -2.21 -46.44 24.05
CA GLY A 7 -2.02 -44.99 23.95
C GLY A 7 -1.79 -44.38 25.33
N ALA A 8 -0.56 -43.91 25.57
CA ALA A 8 -0.24 -43.16 26.77
C ALA A 8 -0.98 -41.82 26.71
N ALA A 9 -1.83 -41.54 27.70
CA ALA A 9 -2.50 -40.25 27.81
C ALA A 9 -1.46 -39.12 27.90
N ALA A 10 -1.62 -38.06 27.11
CA ALA A 10 -0.74 -36.90 27.16
C ALA A 10 -0.68 -36.34 28.58
N THR A 11 0.52 -36.23 29.15
CA THR A 11 0.73 -35.85 30.55
C THR A 11 1.20 -34.37 30.64
N PRO A 12 0.61 -33.55 31.52
CA PRO A 12 1.05 -32.18 31.77
C PRO A 12 2.53 -32.05 32.13
N ASP A 13 3.20 -31.02 31.63
CA ASP A 13 4.56 -30.60 32.05
C ASP A 13 4.52 -29.15 32.57
N ASN A 14 4.09 -29.01 33.82
CA ASN A 14 3.96 -27.69 34.47
C ASN A 14 5.31 -26.99 34.66
N GLN A 15 6.41 -27.74 34.71
CA GLN A 15 7.74 -27.14 34.86
C GLN A 15 8.18 -26.50 33.55
N ALA A 16 8.00 -27.18 32.42
CA ALA A 16 8.24 -26.61 31.09
C ALA A 16 7.40 -25.34 30.86
N ALA A 17 6.16 -25.30 31.36
CA ALA A 17 5.31 -24.11 31.30
C ALA A 17 5.90 -22.92 32.09
N ALA A 18 6.37 -23.16 33.32
CA ALA A 18 7.02 -22.12 34.12
C ALA A 18 8.36 -21.66 33.52
N ASP A 19 9.13 -22.58 32.95
CA ASP A 19 10.42 -22.29 32.33
C ASP A 19 10.24 -21.48 31.04
N PHE A 20 9.25 -21.80 30.22
CA PHE A 20 8.88 -20.99 29.04
C PHE A 20 8.56 -19.54 29.42
N LEU A 21 7.78 -19.32 30.49
CA LEU A 21 7.42 -17.97 30.95
C LEU A 21 8.64 -17.14 31.36
N LYS A 22 9.62 -17.78 32.02
CA LYS A 22 10.91 -17.15 32.36
C LYS A 22 11.73 -16.82 31.11
N LEU A 23 11.63 -17.62 30.04
CA LEU A 23 12.31 -17.33 28.78
C LEU A 23 11.72 -16.10 28.08
N VAL A 24 10.39 -16.04 27.94
CA VAL A 24 9.73 -14.94 27.21
C VAL A 24 9.74 -13.63 27.99
N TYR A 25 9.52 -13.68 29.30
CA TYR A 25 9.55 -12.50 30.18
C TYR A 25 10.24 -12.83 31.52
N PRO A 26 11.57 -12.70 31.61
CA PRO A 26 12.33 -13.04 32.81
C PRO A 26 11.85 -12.33 34.09
N GLU A 27 11.36 -11.09 33.97
CA GLU A 27 10.89 -10.26 35.09
C GLU A 27 9.36 -10.30 35.28
N GLY A 28 8.65 -11.02 34.40
CA GLY A 28 7.19 -10.94 34.28
C GLY A 28 6.69 -9.53 33.92
N PRO A 29 5.42 -9.21 34.21
CA PRO A 29 4.40 -10.10 34.76
C PRO A 29 3.94 -11.17 33.76
N TRP A 30 3.49 -12.32 34.27
CA TRP A 30 2.92 -13.41 33.46
C TRP A 30 1.41 -13.49 33.69
N VAL A 31 0.62 -13.06 32.71
CA VAL A 31 -0.84 -13.17 32.77
C VAL A 31 -1.25 -14.50 32.15
N LEU A 32 -1.81 -15.39 32.97
CA LEU A 32 -2.30 -16.70 32.54
C LEU A 32 -3.81 -16.76 32.62
N THR A 33 -4.43 -17.38 31.62
CA THR A 33 -5.88 -17.60 31.55
C THR A 33 -6.17 -19.09 31.37
N ALA A 34 -6.92 -19.68 32.30
CA ALA A 34 -7.43 -21.05 32.20
C ALA A 34 -8.90 -21.03 31.77
N ILE A 35 -9.22 -21.76 30.70
CA ILE A 35 -10.55 -21.81 30.09
C ILE A 35 -11.02 -23.26 30.04
N ARG A 36 -12.15 -23.57 30.68
CA ARG A 36 -12.79 -24.88 30.54
C ARG A 36 -13.33 -25.05 29.12
N THR A 37 -13.37 -26.27 28.59
CA THR A 37 -13.75 -26.54 27.19
C THR A 37 -15.15 -26.05 26.80
N ASP A 38 -16.06 -25.91 27.76
CA ASP A 38 -17.42 -25.36 27.57
C ASP A 38 -17.49 -23.83 27.74
N ARG A 39 -16.35 -23.17 28.02
CA ARG A 39 -16.18 -21.74 28.28
C ARG A 39 -16.98 -21.17 29.46
N LYS A 40 -17.65 -22.01 30.26
CA LYS A 40 -18.44 -21.56 31.43
C LYS A 40 -17.61 -21.23 32.67
N ALA A 41 -16.33 -21.59 32.66
CA ALA A 41 -15.39 -21.27 33.73
C ALA A 41 -14.10 -20.72 33.10
N ILE A 42 -13.88 -19.42 33.31
CA ILE A 42 -12.69 -18.69 32.88
C ILE A 42 -12.06 -18.10 34.14
N GLU A 43 -10.77 -18.33 34.29
CA GLU A 43 -9.99 -17.80 35.40
C GLU A 43 -8.71 -17.19 34.87
N THR A 44 -8.47 -15.92 35.18
CA THR A 44 -7.24 -15.21 34.81
C THR A 44 -6.50 -14.78 36.07
N ARG A 45 -5.19 -15.03 36.09
CA ARG A 45 -4.33 -14.61 37.19
C ARG A 45 -2.99 -14.14 36.66
N THR A 46 -2.45 -13.12 37.32
CA THR A 46 -1.10 -12.62 37.07
C THR A 46 -0.13 -13.21 38.07
N PHE A 47 1.01 -13.70 37.58
CA PHE A 47 2.12 -14.22 38.36
C PHE A 47 3.39 -13.43 38.07
N ARG A 48 4.37 -13.56 38.97
CA ARG A 48 5.72 -13.03 38.79
C ARG A 48 6.76 -14.13 39.04
N PRO A 49 8.04 -13.91 38.68
CA PRO A 49 9.13 -14.83 39.02
C PRO A 49 9.26 -15.11 40.52
N THR A 50 8.81 -14.19 41.37
CA THR A 50 8.76 -14.38 42.83
C THR A 50 7.67 -15.35 43.29
N ASP A 51 6.67 -15.64 42.44
CA ASP A 51 5.48 -16.42 42.77
C ASP A 51 5.47 -17.81 42.10
N VAL A 52 6.63 -18.34 41.70
CA VAL A 52 6.73 -19.58 40.90
C VAL A 52 6.09 -20.78 41.59
N GLU A 53 6.19 -20.90 42.91
CA GLU A 53 5.51 -21.98 43.65
C GLU A 53 3.98 -21.87 43.56
N ALA A 54 3.44 -20.65 43.67
CA ALA A 54 2.01 -20.39 43.51
C ALA A 54 1.55 -20.64 42.07
N LEU A 55 2.38 -20.28 41.08
CA LEU A 55 2.16 -20.60 39.67
C LEU A 55 2.09 -22.11 39.43
N LEU A 56 3.08 -22.87 39.91
CA LEU A 56 3.12 -24.33 39.73
C LEU A 56 1.93 -25.02 40.42
N SER A 57 1.53 -24.55 41.60
CA SER A 57 0.32 -25.02 42.28
C SER A 57 -0.94 -24.74 41.46
N TRP A 58 -1.05 -23.54 40.87
CA TRP A 58 -2.18 -23.16 40.02
C TRP A 58 -2.22 -23.99 38.73
N LEU A 59 -1.09 -24.19 38.06
CA LEU A 59 -0.98 -25.06 36.89
C LEU A 59 -1.39 -26.50 37.22
N LYS A 60 -0.94 -27.05 38.36
CA LYS A 60 -1.33 -28.39 38.82
C LYS A 60 -2.84 -28.53 39.05
N GLN A 61 -3.51 -27.45 39.46
CA GLN A 61 -4.96 -27.44 39.68
C GLN A 61 -5.76 -27.41 38.37
N HIS A 62 -5.26 -26.75 37.32
CA HIS A 62 -6.05 -26.50 36.11
C HIS A 62 -5.61 -27.28 34.86
N ASN A 63 -4.32 -27.61 34.72
CA ASN A 63 -3.77 -28.21 33.51
C ASN A 63 -4.31 -29.63 33.31
N GLY A 64 -4.78 -29.95 32.10
CA GLY A 64 -5.44 -31.22 31.78
C GLY A 64 -6.97 -31.19 31.98
N GLU A 65 -7.50 -30.31 32.84
CA GLU A 65 -8.95 -30.06 32.92
C GLU A 65 -9.36 -28.84 32.08
N ARG A 66 -8.53 -27.79 32.10
CA ARG A 66 -8.74 -26.53 31.40
C ARG A 66 -7.61 -26.27 30.43
N ASN A 67 -7.96 -25.60 29.34
CA ASN A 67 -7.01 -25.08 28.38
C ASN A 67 -6.32 -23.85 28.96
N ILE A 68 -4.98 -23.86 29.03
CA ILE A 68 -4.19 -22.77 29.63
C ILE A 68 -3.48 -21.95 28.55
N TYR A 69 -3.55 -20.64 28.71
CA TYR A 69 -3.00 -19.66 27.79
C TYR A 69 -2.20 -18.60 28.53
N TRP A 70 -1.24 -17.99 27.85
CA TRP A 70 -0.49 -16.83 28.33
C TRP A 70 -0.78 -15.61 27.44
N SER A 71 -0.78 -14.41 28.02
CA SER A 71 -0.86 -13.17 27.24
C SER A 71 0.46 -12.88 26.57
N VAL A 72 0.45 -12.71 25.25
CA VAL A 72 1.67 -12.57 24.44
C VAL A 72 2.42 -11.28 24.76
N ASN A 73 1.68 -10.19 24.94
CA ASN A 73 2.21 -8.86 25.20
C ASN A 73 1.91 -8.42 26.64
N PRO A 74 2.84 -7.74 27.32
CA PRO A 74 2.72 -7.46 28.74
C PRO A 74 1.63 -6.40 29.01
N PRO A 75 0.86 -6.55 30.11
CA PRO A 75 -0.13 -5.57 30.48
C PRO A 75 0.47 -4.35 31.21
N LEU A 76 -0.29 -3.26 31.27
CA LEU A 76 0.00 -2.05 32.06
C LEU A 76 0.05 -2.31 33.56
N ARG A 77 -0.70 -3.32 34.02
CA ARG A 77 -0.92 -3.65 35.43
C ARG A 77 -1.20 -5.14 35.60
N ALA A 78 -1.15 -5.63 36.83
CA ALA A 78 -1.61 -6.99 37.11
C ALA A 78 -3.11 -7.12 36.80
N LEU A 79 -3.48 -8.21 36.15
CA LEU A 79 -4.84 -8.51 35.73
C LEU A 79 -5.38 -9.76 36.44
N SER A 80 -6.67 -9.71 36.77
CA SER A 80 -7.48 -10.84 37.25
C SER A 80 -8.58 -11.23 36.25
N LYS A 81 -8.57 -10.61 35.07
CA LYS A 81 -9.42 -10.91 33.91
C LYS A 81 -8.54 -11.01 32.68
N LYS A 82 -9.04 -11.64 31.61
CA LYS A 82 -8.36 -11.71 30.32
C LYS A 82 -8.05 -10.28 29.84
N ALA A 83 -6.86 -10.05 29.28
CA ALA A 83 -6.37 -8.72 28.91
C ALA A 83 -7.08 -8.15 27.67
N ASP A 84 -7.62 -6.94 27.76
CA ASP A 84 -8.14 -6.23 26.58
C ASP A 84 -7.07 -5.32 25.94
N ARG A 85 -7.29 -4.84 24.72
CA ARG A 85 -6.37 -3.91 24.00
C ARG A 85 -5.91 -2.72 24.84
N GLU A 86 -6.79 -2.17 25.67
CA GLU A 86 -6.49 -1.04 26.57
C GLU A 86 -5.60 -1.44 27.77
N ASP A 87 -5.57 -2.72 28.11
CA ASP A 87 -4.72 -3.23 29.19
C ASP A 87 -3.27 -3.44 28.72
N ILE A 88 -2.97 -3.36 27.42
CA ILE A 88 -1.63 -3.65 26.87
C ILE A 88 -0.68 -2.47 27.06
N LYS A 89 0.48 -2.74 27.66
CA LYS A 89 1.56 -1.77 27.85
C LYS A 89 2.31 -1.52 26.56
N GLU A 90 2.76 -2.58 25.92
CA GLU A 90 3.61 -2.53 24.73
C GLU A 90 3.46 -3.83 23.91
N VAL A 91 3.68 -3.75 22.60
CA VAL A 91 3.84 -4.93 21.75
C VAL A 91 5.32 -5.30 21.75
N ALA A 92 5.67 -6.32 22.52
CA ALA A 92 7.02 -6.86 22.60
C ALA A 92 7.25 -8.02 21.63
N TYR A 93 6.17 -8.72 21.27
CA TYR A 93 6.20 -9.81 20.30
C TYR A 93 5.13 -9.63 19.21
N LEU A 94 5.55 -9.83 17.96
CA LEU A 94 4.64 -10.15 16.86
C LEU A 94 4.37 -11.66 16.86
N HIS A 95 3.22 -12.08 16.33
CA HIS A 95 2.81 -13.48 16.37
C HIS A 95 1.90 -13.90 15.21
N VAL A 96 1.86 -15.21 14.97
CA VAL A 96 0.94 -15.87 14.04
C VAL A 96 0.49 -17.23 14.57
N ASP A 97 -0.73 -17.66 14.24
CA ASP A 97 -1.26 -19.00 14.53
C ASP A 97 -1.60 -19.70 13.21
N ILE A 98 -0.95 -20.84 12.94
CA ILE A 98 -1.07 -21.58 11.68
C ILE A 98 -1.70 -22.94 11.98
N ASP A 99 -2.95 -23.10 11.54
CA ASP A 99 -3.70 -24.34 11.71
C ASP A 99 -3.75 -25.20 10.42
N PRO A 100 -3.89 -26.53 10.56
CA PRO A 100 -4.16 -27.43 9.43
C PRO A 100 -5.40 -27.02 8.64
N ARG A 101 -5.31 -27.02 7.30
CA ARG A 101 -6.45 -26.71 6.43
C ARG A 101 -7.60 -27.70 6.62
N ALA A 102 -8.83 -27.19 6.58
CA ALA A 102 -10.02 -28.02 6.74
C ALA A 102 -10.20 -29.01 5.58
N GLY A 103 -10.47 -30.29 5.90
CA GLY A 103 -10.70 -31.34 4.91
C GLY A 103 -9.43 -32.05 4.42
N GLU A 104 -8.25 -31.52 4.74
CA GLU A 104 -6.96 -32.12 4.40
C GLU A 104 -6.50 -33.14 5.46
N TYR A 105 -5.54 -33.98 5.07
CA TYR A 105 -4.97 -34.98 5.98
C TYR A 105 -4.12 -34.32 7.08
N LEU A 106 -4.46 -34.58 8.34
CA LEU A 106 -3.91 -33.86 9.49
C LEU A 106 -2.39 -33.96 9.63
N ALA A 107 -1.83 -35.15 9.43
CA ALA A 107 -0.40 -35.35 9.64
C ALA A 107 0.45 -34.60 8.60
N SER A 108 0.04 -34.61 7.32
CA SER A 108 0.72 -33.85 6.27
C SER A 108 0.59 -32.35 6.46
N GLU A 109 -0.59 -31.87 6.90
CA GLU A 109 -0.78 -30.45 7.18
C GLU A 109 0.03 -29.98 8.39
N ARG A 110 0.20 -30.79 9.44
CA ARG A 110 1.10 -30.45 10.55
C ARG A 110 2.54 -30.28 10.07
N VAL A 111 3.02 -31.13 9.15
CA VAL A 111 4.35 -30.97 8.54
C VAL A 111 4.45 -29.68 7.74
N ARG A 112 3.44 -29.36 6.91
CA ARG A 112 3.37 -28.10 6.16
C ARG A 112 3.42 -26.88 7.07
N CYS A 113 2.61 -26.87 8.13
CA CYS A 113 2.54 -25.75 9.07
C CYS A 113 3.88 -25.54 9.80
N ALA A 114 4.54 -26.63 10.21
CA ALA A 114 5.86 -26.57 10.81
C ALA A 114 6.91 -26.00 9.84
N ALA A 115 6.89 -26.49 8.59
CA ALA A 115 7.84 -26.06 7.56
C ALA A 115 7.74 -24.55 7.27
N LEU A 116 6.53 -23.97 7.30
CA LEU A 116 6.34 -22.53 7.12
C LEU A 116 7.06 -21.69 8.17
N LEU A 117 7.29 -22.20 9.38
CA LEU A 117 7.98 -21.50 10.46
C LEU A 117 9.44 -21.94 10.63
N THR A 118 9.96 -22.79 9.75
CA THR A 118 11.30 -23.38 9.84
C THR A 118 12.04 -23.36 8.50
N ASP A 119 11.80 -24.36 7.65
CA ASP A 119 12.58 -24.59 6.43
C ASP A 119 12.02 -23.88 5.18
N HIS A 120 10.78 -23.42 5.23
CA HIS A 120 10.03 -22.85 4.11
C HIS A 120 9.34 -21.54 4.51
N LEU A 121 10.10 -20.63 5.13
CA LEU A 121 9.56 -19.32 5.47
C LEU A 121 9.11 -18.55 4.23
N PRO A 122 7.99 -17.81 4.33
CA PRO A 122 7.62 -16.82 3.34
C PRO A 122 8.74 -15.79 3.12
N SER A 123 8.92 -15.37 1.86
CA SER A 123 9.94 -14.38 1.49
C SER A 123 9.78 -13.09 2.28
N GLY A 124 10.90 -12.50 2.70
CA GLY A 124 10.94 -11.24 3.45
C GLY A 124 10.59 -11.36 4.95
N ILE A 125 10.22 -12.55 5.45
CA ILE A 125 9.97 -12.76 6.88
C ILE A 125 11.20 -13.41 7.52
N PRO A 126 11.75 -12.85 8.62
CA PRO A 126 12.88 -13.45 9.32
C PRO A 126 12.46 -14.70 10.11
N GLN A 127 13.44 -15.51 10.51
CA GLN A 127 13.21 -16.69 11.36
C GLN A 127 12.54 -16.32 12.69
N PRO A 128 11.63 -17.14 13.24
CA PRO A 128 10.98 -16.82 14.51
C PRO A 128 11.96 -16.85 15.69
N THR A 129 11.68 -16.06 16.74
CA THR A 129 12.34 -16.17 18.05
C THR A 129 11.91 -17.45 18.76
N ALA A 130 10.63 -17.81 18.64
CA ALA A 130 10.08 -19.02 19.22
C ALA A 130 9.06 -19.66 18.30
N VAL A 131 9.04 -21.00 18.26
CA VAL A 131 7.99 -21.79 17.62
C VAL A 131 7.38 -22.72 18.66
N VAL A 132 6.06 -22.69 18.78
CA VAL A 132 5.29 -23.52 19.71
C VAL A 132 4.32 -24.38 18.93
N PHE A 133 4.33 -25.68 19.21
CA PHE A 133 3.25 -26.56 18.79
C PHE A 133 2.10 -26.45 19.78
N SER A 134 0.92 -26.02 19.32
CA SER A 134 -0.23 -25.73 20.19
C SER A 134 -1.05 -26.97 20.58
N GLY A 135 -0.65 -28.15 20.08
CA GLY A 135 -1.41 -29.40 20.10
C GLY A 135 -2.34 -29.57 18.89
N GLY A 136 -2.59 -28.51 18.12
CA GLY A 136 -3.39 -28.52 16.88
C GLY A 136 -2.56 -28.21 15.66
N GLY A 137 -2.02 -26.99 15.66
CA GLY A 137 -1.13 -26.38 14.67
C GLY A 137 0.09 -25.75 15.33
N TYR A 138 0.64 -24.70 14.73
CA TYR A 138 1.89 -24.07 15.16
C TYR A 138 1.76 -22.56 15.35
N GLN A 139 2.43 -22.06 16.37
CA GLN A 139 2.46 -20.65 16.77
C GLN A 139 3.89 -20.13 16.60
N GLY A 140 4.04 -19.05 15.84
CA GLY A 140 5.30 -18.35 15.65
C GLY A 140 5.33 -17.04 16.42
N PHE A 141 6.48 -16.71 17.02
CA PHE A 141 6.68 -15.47 17.77
C PHE A 141 7.98 -14.78 17.35
N TRP A 142 7.93 -13.46 17.16
CA TRP A 142 9.09 -12.61 16.83
C TRP A 142 9.23 -11.51 17.86
N LYS A 143 10.35 -11.51 18.59
CA LYS A 143 10.68 -10.51 19.60
C LYS A 143 11.18 -9.24 18.94
N LEU A 144 10.64 -8.09 19.38
CA LEU A 144 11.12 -6.79 18.95
C LEU A 144 12.28 -6.31 19.85
N ASP A 145 13.28 -5.67 19.26
CA ASP A 145 14.38 -5.05 19.99
C ASP A 145 13.93 -3.77 20.74
N ALA A 146 13.03 -3.03 20.10
CA ALA A 146 12.31 -1.89 20.62
C ALA A 146 10.80 -2.20 20.59
N PRO A 147 10.19 -2.61 21.73
CA PRO A 147 8.75 -2.82 21.82
C PRO A 147 7.95 -1.58 21.41
N ILE A 148 6.81 -1.79 20.74
CA ILE A 148 5.92 -0.68 20.34
C ILE A 148 5.15 -0.23 21.58
N PRO A 149 5.34 1.01 22.09
CA PRO A 149 4.60 1.47 23.26
C PRO A 149 3.13 1.69 22.89
N ILE A 150 2.22 1.03 23.60
CA ILE A 150 0.77 1.17 23.40
C ILE A 150 0.17 1.99 24.55
N ASN A 151 0.49 1.61 25.78
CA ASN A 151 -0.01 2.22 27.01
C ASN A 151 -1.52 2.43 27.04
N GLY A 152 -2.26 1.46 26.49
CA GLY A 152 -3.71 1.50 26.36
C GLY A 152 -4.26 2.44 25.27
N ASP A 153 -3.42 3.07 24.46
CA ASP A 153 -3.86 3.90 23.32
C ASP A 153 -4.39 3.01 22.20
N LEU A 154 -5.71 3.08 21.97
CA LEU A 154 -6.40 2.28 20.96
C LEU A 154 -5.97 2.59 19.52
N SER A 155 -5.52 3.81 19.23
CA SER A 155 -5.00 4.16 17.90
C SER A 155 -3.68 3.45 17.64
N LEU A 156 -2.76 3.50 18.62
CA LEU A 156 -1.48 2.80 18.53
C LEU A 156 -1.69 1.28 18.50
N ALA A 157 -2.68 0.78 19.23
CA ALA A 157 -3.06 -0.64 19.20
C ALA A 157 -3.51 -1.09 17.82
N GLU A 158 -4.34 -0.30 17.13
CA GLU A 158 -4.82 -0.61 15.79
C GLU A 158 -3.69 -0.56 14.76
N ASP A 159 -2.78 0.42 14.85
CA ASP A 159 -1.59 0.47 14.00
C ASP A 159 -0.67 -0.75 14.23
N ALA A 160 -0.42 -1.13 15.48
CA ALA A 160 0.42 -2.29 15.81
C ALA A 160 -0.20 -3.63 15.39
N LYS A 161 -1.53 -3.76 15.47
CA LYS A 161 -2.29 -4.95 15.04
C LYS A 161 -2.02 -5.32 13.57
N ARG A 162 -1.81 -4.32 12.72
CA ARG A 162 -1.60 -4.51 11.28
C ARG A 162 -0.36 -5.34 10.96
N TYR A 163 0.66 -5.34 11.81
CA TYR A 163 1.83 -6.19 11.62
C TYR A 163 1.50 -7.68 11.79
N ASN A 164 0.74 -8.04 12.82
CA ASN A 164 0.27 -9.43 12.97
C ASN A 164 -0.73 -9.80 11.88
N GLN A 165 -1.56 -8.86 11.41
CA GLN A 165 -2.45 -9.10 10.26
C GLN A 165 -1.66 -9.43 9.00
N GLN A 166 -0.54 -8.76 8.77
CA GLN A 166 0.30 -9.09 7.61
C GLN A 166 0.92 -10.48 7.76
N LEU A 167 1.40 -10.84 8.95
CA LEU A 167 1.89 -12.19 9.22
C LEU A 167 0.78 -13.22 8.97
N GLU A 168 -0.43 -12.99 9.49
CA GLU A 168 -1.59 -13.83 9.22
C GLU A 168 -1.84 -14.02 7.71
N LEU A 169 -1.85 -12.93 6.92
CA LEU A 169 -2.03 -12.97 5.47
C LEU A 169 -0.92 -13.73 4.75
N VAL A 170 0.34 -13.49 5.13
CA VAL A 170 1.53 -14.06 4.50
C VAL A 170 1.63 -15.57 4.78
N PHE A 171 1.27 -16.00 5.99
CA PHE A 171 1.29 -17.41 6.39
C PHE A 171 -0.01 -18.16 6.09
N GLY A 172 -1.08 -17.45 5.71
CA GLY A 172 -2.44 -18.01 5.62
C GLY A 172 -2.92 -18.55 6.96
N GLY A 173 -2.63 -17.82 8.03
CA GLY A 173 -2.97 -18.17 9.41
C GLY A 173 -4.42 -17.85 9.78
N ASP A 174 -4.81 -18.25 10.99
CA ASP A 174 -6.11 -17.92 11.59
C ASP A 174 -6.16 -16.45 12.03
N ASN A 175 -7.38 -15.89 12.20
CA ASN A 175 -7.66 -14.53 12.68
C ASN A 175 -7.12 -14.27 14.11
N CYS A 176 -5.81 -14.17 14.25
CA CYS A 176 -5.04 -14.14 15.49
C CYS A 176 -4.11 -12.92 15.52
N HIS A 177 -4.58 -11.78 15.02
CA HIS A 177 -3.74 -10.60 14.84
C HIS A 177 -3.84 -9.54 15.96
N ASN A 178 -4.82 -9.65 16.85
CA ASN A 178 -5.04 -8.68 17.93
C ASN A 178 -3.84 -8.60 18.90
N ILE A 179 -3.49 -7.39 19.36
CA ILE A 179 -2.29 -7.18 20.19
C ILE A 179 -2.41 -7.77 21.61
N ASP A 180 -3.63 -7.94 22.10
CA ASP A 180 -3.99 -8.50 23.41
C ASP A 180 -4.20 -10.02 23.39
N ARG A 181 -3.66 -10.68 22.35
CA ARG A 181 -3.83 -12.11 22.14
C ARG A 181 -3.32 -12.94 23.31
N ILE A 182 -4.12 -13.95 23.67
CA ILE A 182 -3.67 -15.07 24.50
C ILE A 182 -3.31 -16.26 23.61
N MET A 183 -2.15 -16.88 23.84
CA MET A 183 -1.62 -17.99 23.05
C MET A 183 -1.39 -19.21 23.93
N ARG A 184 -1.25 -20.39 23.31
CA ARG A 184 -1.17 -21.65 24.05
C ARG A 184 0.10 -21.65 24.87
N LEU A 185 0.02 -22.04 26.14
CA LEU A 185 1.20 -22.16 27.00
C LEU A 185 1.86 -23.54 26.76
N PRO A 186 3.12 -23.61 26.30
CA PRO A 186 3.87 -24.87 26.26
C PRO A 186 3.92 -25.56 27.62
N GLY A 187 3.99 -26.89 27.65
CA GLY A 187 3.89 -27.69 28.87
C GLY A 187 2.45 -27.96 29.33
N THR A 188 1.44 -27.44 28.63
CA THR A 188 0.04 -27.63 28.97
C THR A 188 -0.71 -28.50 27.96
N ILE A 189 -1.73 -29.23 28.43
CA ILE A 189 -2.53 -30.11 27.58
C ILE A 189 -3.57 -29.28 26.83
N ASN A 190 -3.56 -29.40 25.50
CA ASN A 190 -4.64 -28.94 24.66
C ASN A 190 -5.80 -29.94 24.76
N VAL A 191 -6.82 -29.59 25.54
CA VAL A 191 -8.01 -30.43 25.72
C VAL A 191 -9.02 -30.08 24.63
N PRO A 192 -9.32 -30.99 23.68
CA PRO A 192 -10.31 -30.74 22.64
C PRO A 192 -11.71 -30.63 23.24
N ASP A 193 -12.48 -29.65 22.75
CA ASP A 193 -13.91 -29.58 23.05
C ASP A 193 -14.68 -30.79 22.48
N GLU A 194 -15.96 -30.91 22.81
CA GLU A 194 -16.79 -32.02 22.34
C GLU A 194 -16.86 -32.10 20.79
N ARG A 195 -16.87 -30.94 20.12
CA ARG A 195 -16.90 -30.86 18.65
C ARG A 195 -15.60 -31.39 18.03
N LYS A 196 -14.44 -31.05 18.58
CA LYS A 196 -13.12 -31.52 18.14
C LYS A 196 -12.94 -33.01 18.44
N ARG A 197 -13.43 -33.49 19.59
CA ARG A 197 -13.44 -34.94 19.92
C ARG A 197 -14.25 -35.76 18.94
N ARG A 198 -15.43 -35.28 18.53
CA ARG A 198 -16.24 -35.93 17.47
C ARG A 198 -15.53 -36.01 16.11
N LYS A 199 -14.55 -35.13 15.86
CA LYS A 199 -13.67 -35.16 14.67
C LYS A 199 -12.40 -35.98 14.88
N GLY A 200 -12.33 -36.80 15.93
CA GLY A 200 -11.19 -37.67 16.23
C GLY A 200 -9.97 -36.95 16.80
N ARG A 201 -10.11 -35.71 17.31
CA ARG A 201 -9.00 -35.04 18.00
C ARG A 201 -8.85 -35.56 19.42
N GLU A 202 -7.62 -35.91 19.78
CA GLU A 202 -7.25 -36.37 21.11
C GLU A 202 -6.53 -35.26 21.90
N PRO A 203 -6.52 -35.32 23.24
CA PRO A 203 -5.70 -34.43 24.05
C PRO A 203 -4.22 -34.54 23.69
N GLU A 204 -3.57 -33.40 23.50
CA GLU A 204 -2.19 -33.35 23.01
C GLU A 204 -1.39 -32.33 23.84
N LEU A 205 -0.13 -32.64 24.17
CA LEU A 205 0.75 -31.73 24.90
C LEU A 205 1.21 -30.59 23.97
N ALA A 206 0.99 -29.35 24.38
CA ALA A 206 1.60 -28.20 23.72
C ALA A 206 3.09 -28.13 24.07
N THR A 207 3.96 -27.96 23.09
CA THR A 207 5.42 -28.05 23.26
C THR A 207 6.14 -26.87 22.62
N LEU A 208 7.22 -26.43 23.25
CA LEU A 208 8.15 -25.49 22.66
C LEU A 208 9.03 -26.27 21.68
N ILE A 209 8.95 -25.92 20.39
CA ILE A 209 9.68 -26.60 19.32
C ILE A 209 11.05 -25.95 19.12
N SER A 210 11.11 -24.63 19.13
CA SER A 210 12.36 -23.87 19.03
C SER A 210 12.33 -22.61 19.88
N TRP A 211 13.50 -22.24 20.37
CA TRP A 211 13.78 -20.98 21.06
C TRP A 211 15.17 -20.50 20.65
N VAL A 212 15.23 -19.34 20.00
CA VAL A 212 16.46 -18.73 19.49
C VAL A 212 16.52 -17.31 20.05
N PRO A 213 17.13 -17.09 21.23
CA PRO A 213 17.08 -15.82 21.94
C PRO A 213 17.79 -14.68 21.21
N GLU A 214 18.69 -14.99 20.27
CA GLU A 214 19.40 -14.04 19.42
C GLU A 214 18.51 -13.46 18.31
N ASN A 215 17.40 -14.14 17.96
CA ASN A 215 16.44 -13.67 16.97
C ASN A 215 15.59 -12.55 17.58
N VAL A 216 16.13 -11.34 17.59
CA VAL A 216 15.48 -10.11 18.02
C VAL A 216 15.54 -9.11 16.87
N TYR A 217 14.41 -8.50 16.53
CA TYR A 217 14.26 -7.75 15.29
C TYR A 217 13.79 -6.32 15.52
N THR A 218 14.28 -5.42 14.68
CA THR A 218 13.70 -4.11 14.51
C THR A 218 12.37 -4.19 13.75
N LEU A 219 11.46 -3.25 14.01
CA LEU A 219 10.11 -3.27 13.42
C LEU A 219 10.13 -3.13 11.87
N ASP A 220 11.16 -2.52 11.29
CA ASP A 220 11.32 -2.39 9.82
C ASP A 220 11.48 -3.72 9.08
N LYS A 221 11.75 -4.82 9.81
CA LYS A 221 11.75 -6.18 9.24
C LYS A 221 10.35 -6.73 8.98
N PHE A 222 9.31 -6.02 9.38
CA PHE A 222 7.92 -6.44 9.20
C PHE A 222 7.13 -5.36 8.47
N THR A 223 6.30 -5.78 7.53
CA THR A 223 5.39 -4.89 6.79
C THR A 223 4.01 -4.91 7.46
N PRO A 224 3.37 -3.77 7.73
CA PRO A 224 2.01 -3.76 8.24
C PRO A 224 1.01 -4.06 7.11
N ALA A 225 -0.09 -4.74 7.42
CA ALA A 225 -1.13 -5.06 6.46
C ALA A 225 -1.70 -3.78 5.82
N PRO A 226 -1.89 -3.77 4.49
CA PRO A 226 -2.41 -2.61 3.79
C PRO A 226 -3.88 -2.37 4.13
N ALA A 227 -4.31 -1.10 4.14
CA ALA A 227 -5.74 -0.80 4.18
C ALA A 227 -6.38 -1.16 2.82
N VAL A 228 -7.65 -1.58 2.82
CA VAL A 228 -8.40 -1.91 1.60
C VAL A 228 -9.64 -1.03 1.49
N GLN A 229 -9.91 -0.53 0.28
CA GLN A 229 -11.11 0.23 -0.03
C GLN A 229 -12.31 -0.71 0.08
N SER A 230 -13.27 -0.36 0.93
CA SER A 230 -14.52 -1.13 1.06
C SER A 230 -15.55 -0.58 0.06
N PRO A 231 -15.87 -1.28 -1.05
CA PRO A 231 -16.80 -0.77 -2.06
C PRO A 231 -18.25 -0.69 -1.53
N ASP A 232 -18.60 -1.60 -0.60
CA ASP A 232 -19.97 -1.85 -0.13
C ASP A 232 -20.48 -0.87 0.94
N LEU A 233 -19.71 0.18 1.21
CA LEU A 233 -19.93 1.03 2.39
C LEU A 233 -20.02 2.51 1.97
N PRO A 234 -21.15 2.95 1.38
CA PRO A 234 -21.34 4.34 0.99
C PRO A 234 -21.21 5.27 2.20
N GLY A 235 -20.55 6.41 2.02
CA GLY A 235 -20.39 7.44 3.05
C GLY A 235 -18.99 7.56 3.64
N LEU A 236 -18.77 8.60 4.43
CA LEU A 236 -17.50 8.92 5.07
C LEU A 236 -17.11 7.76 6.02
N SER A 237 -15.96 7.14 5.78
CA SER A 237 -15.55 5.88 6.45
C SER A 237 -14.30 6.00 7.32
N SER A 238 -13.71 7.20 7.42
CA SER A 238 -12.50 7.44 8.22
C SER A 238 -12.82 8.24 9.47
N GLY A 239 -12.31 7.78 10.61
CA GLY A 239 -12.42 8.42 11.92
C GLY A 239 -12.32 7.37 13.05
N PRO A 240 -11.91 7.77 14.26
CA PRO A 240 -11.91 6.86 15.40
C PRO A 240 -13.33 6.36 15.67
N SER A 241 -13.47 5.05 15.83
CA SER A 241 -14.77 4.45 16.12
C SER A 241 -15.29 4.92 17.49
N LYS A 242 -16.59 5.25 17.57
CA LYS A 242 -17.26 5.52 18.85
C LYS A 242 -17.47 4.23 19.65
N VAL A 243 -17.45 3.09 18.97
CA VAL A 243 -17.70 1.76 19.54
C VAL A 243 -16.38 1.09 19.89
N GLN A 244 -16.15 0.87 21.18
CA GLN A 244 -14.93 0.23 21.69
C GLN A 244 -15.17 -1.24 22.00
N VAL A 245 -14.64 -2.12 21.15
CA VAL A 245 -14.69 -3.58 21.35
C VAL A 245 -13.37 -4.05 21.94
N GLY A 246 -13.35 -4.59 23.16
CA GLY A 246 -12.15 -5.25 23.70
C GLY A 246 -11.80 -6.51 22.90
N GLY A 247 -10.53 -6.94 22.87
CA GLY A 247 -10.16 -8.18 22.16
C GLY A 247 -10.64 -9.46 22.85
N ASN A 248 -11.21 -9.35 24.05
CA ASN A 248 -11.90 -10.43 24.74
C ASN A 248 -13.40 -10.26 24.70
N ILE A 249 -13.96 -10.60 23.55
CA ILE A 249 -15.40 -10.64 23.37
C ILE A 249 -15.96 -11.80 24.21
N GLU A 250 -16.54 -11.48 25.36
CA GLU A 250 -17.32 -12.43 26.16
C GLU A 250 -18.59 -12.76 25.35
N ARG A 251 -18.59 -13.95 24.74
CA ARG A 251 -19.71 -14.44 23.95
C ARG A 251 -20.80 -14.94 24.90
N LEU A 252 -22.05 -14.67 24.53
CA LEU A 252 -23.21 -15.20 25.24
C LEU A 252 -23.16 -16.74 25.20
N ALA A 253 -23.39 -17.41 26.33
CA ALA A 253 -23.52 -18.87 26.34
C ALA A 253 -24.85 -19.31 25.75
N ASP A 254 -25.88 -18.45 25.87
CA ASP A 254 -27.21 -18.63 25.30
C ASP A 254 -27.82 -17.26 24.97
N ILE A 255 -28.61 -17.17 23.89
CA ILE A 255 -29.32 -15.94 23.51
C ILE A 255 -30.32 -15.47 24.58
N VAL A 256 -30.78 -16.40 25.44
CA VAL A 256 -31.66 -16.10 26.59
C VAL A 256 -30.99 -15.14 27.58
N GLU A 257 -29.66 -15.07 27.64
CA GLU A 257 -28.97 -14.10 28.52
C GLU A 257 -29.30 -12.63 28.20
N LEU A 258 -29.84 -12.34 27.00
CA LEU A 258 -30.33 -11.01 26.65
C LEU A 258 -31.52 -10.52 27.49
N ASP A 259 -32.16 -11.41 28.26
CA ASP A 259 -33.18 -11.04 29.24
C ASP A 259 -32.68 -10.06 30.30
N ARG A 260 -31.37 -10.05 30.59
CA ARG A 260 -30.75 -9.08 31.50
C ARG A 260 -30.99 -7.63 31.10
N TRP A 261 -31.22 -7.38 29.81
CA TRP A 261 -31.48 -6.05 29.25
C TRP A 261 -32.93 -5.89 28.74
N ASN A 262 -33.83 -6.80 29.13
CA ASN A 262 -35.23 -6.81 28.67
C ASN A 262 -35.39 -6.81 27.14
N VAL A 263 -34.50 -7.52 26.44
CA VAL A 263 -34.58 -7.63 24.98
C VAL A 263 -35.80 -8.49 24.61
N PRO A 264 -36.69 -8.03 23.71
CA PRO A 264 -37.87 -8.80 23.32
C PRO A 264 -37.53 -10.14 22.68
N ASP A 265 -38.33 -11.18 22.95
CA ASP A 265 -38.10 -12.54 22.43
C ASP A 265 -37.97 -12.58 20.90
N ARG A 266 -38.79 -11.77 20.20
CA ARG A 266 -38.71 -11.63 18.76
C ARG A 266 -37.30 -11.26 18.28
N VAL A 267 -36.62 -10.33 18.97
CA VAL A 267 -35.25 -9.92 18.62
C VAL A 267 -34.27 -11.07 18.84
N LYS A 268 -34.44 -11.86 19.90
CA LYS A 268 -33.63 -13.07 20.15
C LYS A 268 -33.82 -14.11 19.05
N VAL A 269 -35.06 -14.33 18.60
CA VAL A 269 -35.35 -15.24 17.47
C VAL A 269 -34.62 -14.78 16.20
N ILE A 270 -34.69 -13.48 15.88
CA ILE A 270 -34.00 -12.92 14.71
C ILE A 270 -32.48 -13.07 14.84
N CYS A 271 -31.91 -12.89 16.04
CA CYS A 271 -30.46 -13.12 16.25
C CYS A 271 -30.08 -14.56 15.87
N VAL A 272 -30.84 -15.55 16.37
CA VAL A 272 -30.57 -16.97 16.12
C VAL A 272 -30.79 -17.34 14.66
N GLN A 273 -31.89 -16.91 14.06
CA GLN A 273 -32.29 -17.34 12.71
C GLN A 273 -31.77 -16.43 11.58
N GLY A 274 -31.22 -15.26 11.91
CA GLY A 274 -30.76 -14.24 10.97
C GLY A 274 -31.86 -13.37 10.34
N LYS A 275 -33.13 -13.78 10.48
CA LYS A 275 -34.32 -13.08 10.01
C LYS A 275 -35.53 -13.50 10.85
N ASP A 276 -36.62 -12.79 10.68
CA ASP A 276 -37.91 -13.24 11.20
C ASP A 276 -38.49 -14.35 10.28
N PRO A 277 -38.79 -15.55 10.80
CA PRO A 277 -39.32 -16.65 9.99
C PRO A 277 -40.79 -16.47 9.58
N GLU A 278 -41.55 -15.66 10.32
CA GLU A 278 -43.00 -15.51 10.16
C GLU A 278 -43.36 -14.19 9.50
N GLU A 279 -42.59 -13.13 9.77
CA GLU A 279 -42.84 -11.77 9.25
C GLU A 279 -41.68 -11.26 8.38
N PRO A 280 -41.65 -11.58 7.07
CA PRO A 280 -40.70 -10.96 6.15
C PRO A 280 -40.96 -9.45 6.03
N LYS A 281 -39.90 -8.65 5.87
CA LYS A 281 -40.03 -7.19 5.70
C LYS A 281 -40.61 -6.84 4.33
N GLU A 282 -41.62 -5.98 4.31
CA GLU A 282 -42.27 -5.52 3.07
C GLU A 282 -41.39 -4.58 2.22
N SER A 283 -40.49 -3.81 2.84
CA SER A 283 -39.66 -2.82 2.17
C SER A 283 -38.32 -3.39 1.69
N ASP A 284 -37.43 -3.71 2.63
CA ASP A 284 -36.12 -4.31 2.40
C ASP A 284 -35.96 -5.52 3.32
N ASN A 285 -36.04 -6.71 2.73
CA ASN A 285 -35.88 -7.99 3.43
C ASN A 285 -34.45 -8.56 3.32
N SER A 286 -33.45 -7.71 3.06
CA SER A 286 -32.05 -8.12 2.97
C SER A 286 -31.46 -8.51 4.33
N ARG A 287 -30.42 -9.36 4.30
CA ARG A 287 -29.68 -9.78 5.51
C ARG A 287 -29.08 -8.58 6.26
N SER A 288 -28.56 -7.60 5.53
CA SER A 288 -28.01 -6.37 6.11
C SER A 288 -29.06 -5.50 6.81
N GLN A 289 -30.30 -5.49 6.30
CA GLN A 289 -31.37 -4.74 6.93
C GLN A 289 -31.80 -5.39 8.26
N TRP A 290 -31.89 -6.73 8.30
CA TRP A 290 -32.14 -7.46 9.54
C TRP A 290 -31.04 -7.25 10.58
N VAL A 291 -29.77 -7.30 10.18
CA VAL A 291 -28.63 -6.97 11.04
C VAL A 291 -28.79 -5.57 11.64
N PHE A 292 -29.07 -4.58 10.80
CA PHE A 292 -29.21 -3.19 11.23
C PHE A 292 -30.37 -2.98 12.21
N ASP A 293 -31.51 -3.64 11.96
CA ASP A 293 -32.67 -3.55 12.84
C ASP A 293 -32.43 -4.23 14.19
N VAL A 294 -31.77 -5.39 14.21
CA VAL A 294 -31.34 -6.03 15.46
C VAL A 294 -30.43 -5.10 16.25
N CYS A 295 -29.44 -4.47 15.60
CA CYS A 295 -28.55 -3.49 16.25
C CYS A 295 -29.37 -2.35 16.87
N CYS A 296 -30.30 -1.76 16.13
CA CYS A 296 -31.16 -0.69 16.63
C CYS A 296 -31.97 -1.11 17.86
N GLN A 297 -32.53 -2.33 17.87
CA GLN A 297 -33.29 -2.83 19.01
C GLN A 297 -32.41 -3.10 20.24
N LEU A 298 -31.23 -3.69 20.04
CA LEU A 298 -30.28 -3.95 21.13
C LEU A 298 -29.76 -2.64 21.74
N VAL A 299 -29.46 -1.63 20.92
CA VAL A 299 -29.09 -0.28 21.39
C VAL A 299 -30.23 0.38 22.17
N ARG A 300 -31.49 0.29 21.71
CA ARG A 300 -32.66 0.80 22.47
C ARG A 300 -32.81 0.12 23.83
N CYS A 301 -32.49 -1.15 23.92
CA CYS A 301 -32.48 -1.93 25.17
C CYS A 301 -31.25 -1.65 26.04
N LYS A 302 -30.33 -0.78 25.60
CA LYS A 302 -29.08 -0.43 26.29
C LYS A 302 -28.16 -1.65 26.52
N VAL A 303 -28.18 -2.59 25.58
CA VAL A 303 -27.22 -3.69 25.55
C VAL A 303 -25.83 -3.10 25.26
N PRO A 304 -24.78 -3.46 26.02
CA PRO A 304 -23.42 -2.95 25.78
C PRO A 304 -22.91 -3.30 24.38
N ASP A 305 -22.19 -2.38 23.73
CA ASP A 305 -21.71 -2.55 22.35
C ASP A 305 -20.86 -3.81 22.15
N GLN A 306 -20.08 -4.19 23.16
CA GLN A 306 -19.27 -5.42 23.13
C GLN A 306 -20.12 -6.68 23.04
N VAL A 307 -21.28 -6.69 23.71
CA VAL A 307 -22.24 -7.79 23.66
C VAL A 307 -22.93 -7.81 22.29
N ILE A 308 -23.33 -6.65 21.76
CA ILE A 308 -23.89 -6.55 20.40
C ILE A 308 -22.87 -7.08 19.38
N PHE A 309 -21.63 -6.62 19.45
CA PHE A 309 -20.55 -7.08 18.59
C PHE A 309 -20.33 -8.60 18.70
N SER A 310 -20.41 -9.16 19.90
CA SER A 310 -20.29 -10.61 20.12
C SER A 310 -21.34 -11.38 19.31
N ILE A 311 -22.58 -10.92 19.30
CA ILE A 311 -23.68 -11.56 18.57
C ILE A 311 -23.46 -11.46 17.06
N LEU A 312 -23.04 -10.27 16.60
CA LEU A 312 -22.80 -10.00 15.18
C LEU A 312 -21.61 -10.77 14.59
N THR A 313 -20.70 -11.26 15.43
CA THR A 313 -19.47 -11.95 15.01
C THR A 313 -19.41 -13.42 15.47
N ASP A 314 -20.50 -13.94 16.03
CA ASP A 314 -20.59 -15.35 16.41
C ASP A 314 -21.22 -16.21 15.30
N PRO A 315 -20.46 -17.14 14.67
CA PRO A 315 -20.99 -18.00 13.61
C PRO A 315 -22.16 -18.89 14.02
N ASP A 316 -22.41 -19.06 15.33
CA ASP A 316 -23.55 -19.84 15.81
C ASP A 316 -24.89 -19.08 15.70
N TYR A 317 -24.86 -17.76 15.46
CA TYR A 317 -26.04 -16.94 15.21
C TYR A 317 -26.22 -16.66 13.73
N GLY A 318 -27.41 -16.93 13.19
CA GLY A 318 -27.73 -16.67 11.78
C GLY A 318 -27.57 -15.20 11.37
N ILE A 319 -27.71 -14.26 12.32
CA ILE A 319 -27.52 -12.83 12.04
C ILE A 319 -26.07 -12.47 11.68
N SER A 320 -25.09 -13.28 12.10
CA SER A 320 -23.67 -13.05 11.85
C SER A 320 -23.22 -13.43 10.44
N GLU A 321 -23.99 -14.27 9.73
CA GLU A 321 -23.55 -14.91 8.48
C GLU A 321 -23.11 -13.86 7.45
N SER A 322 -23.94 -12.85 7.22
CA SER A 322 -23.63 -11.76 6.27
C SER A 322 -22.45 -10.89 6.66
N ILE A 323 -22.08 -10.88 7.95
CA ILE A 323 -20.94 -10.15 8.48
C ILE A 323 -19.68 -10.99 8.31
N LEU A 324 -19.72 -12.28 8.66
CA LEU A 324 -18.58 -13.18 8.56
C LEU A 324 -18.15 -13.43 7.12
N GLU A 325 -19.08 -13.37 6.16
CA GLU A 325 -18.77 -13.37 4.72
C GLU A 325 -17.84 -12.22 4.29
N LYS A 326 -17.76 -11.13 5.07
CA LYS A 326 -16.85 -10.00 4.82
C LYS A 326 -15.40 -10.29 5.23
N ALA A 327 -15.11 -11.49 5.76
CA ALA A 327 -13.78 -12.00 6.10
C ALA A 327 -12.94 -10.97 6.89
N SER A 328 -11.84 -10.49 6.32
CA SER A 328 -10.91 -9.54 6.95
C SER A 328 -11.59 -8.23 7.42
N SER A 329 -12.72 -7.87 6.81
CA SER A 329 -13.48 -6.65 7.10
C SER A 329 -14.73 -6.87 7.98
N ALA A 330 -14.97 -8.12 8.44
CA ALA A 330 -16.14 -8.49 9.25
C ALA A 330 -16.25 -7.64 10.53
N GLU A 331 -15.16 -7.51 11.29
CA GLU A 331 -15.16 -6.71 12.53
C GLU A 331 -15.48 -5.24 12.27
N LYS A 332 -14.82 -4.64 11.27
CA LYS A 332 -15.05 -3.25 10.86
C LYS A 332 -16.50 -3.03 10.42
N TYR A 333 -17.06 -3.99 9.70
CA TYR A 333 -18.45 -3.94 9.28
C TYR A 333 -19.42 -4.02 10.46
N ALA A 334 -19.20 -4.95 11.41
CA ALA A 334 -20.00 -5.09 12.62
C ALA A 334 -20.00 -3.82 13.48
N ILE A 335 -18.81 -3.29 13.78
CA ILE A 335 -18.62 -2.02 14.50
C ILE A 335 -19.43 -0.91 13.85
N ARG A 336 -19.34 -0.79 12.52
CA ARG A 336 -20.08 0.22 11.77
C ARG A 336 -21.60 0.06 11.87
N GLN A 337 -22.13 -1.17 11.89
CA GLN A 337 -23.57 -1.36 12.09
C GLN A 337 -24.03 -0.89 13.47
N ILE A 338 -23.21 -1.11 14.51
CA ILE A 338 -23.50 -0.66 15.87
C ILE A 338 -23.48 0.87 15.95
N GLU A 339 -22.48 1.53 15.36
CA GLU A 339 -22.42 3.00 15.29
C GLU A 339 -23.63 3.61 14.58
N ARG A 340 -24.00 3.04 13.43
CA ARG A 340 -25.17 3.48 12.67
C ARG A 340 -26.44 3.33 13.49
N ALA A 341 -26.54 2.26 14.28
CA ALA A 341 -27.68 2.01 15.15
C ALA A 341 -27.79 3.05 16.27
N HIS A 342 -26.67 3.45 16.89
CA HIS A 342 -26.66 4.55 17.87
C HIS A 342 -27.20 5.85 17.28
N ASP A 343 -26.69 6.25 16.12
CA ASP A 343 -27.15 7.48 15.46
C ASP A 343 -28.64 7.39 15.05
N GLU A 344 -29.10 6.23 14.54
CA GLU A 344 -30.50 5.99 14.13
C GLU A 344 -31.48 6.01 15.32
N VAL A 345 -31.06 5.50 16.47
CA VAL A 345 -31.87 5.48 17.69
C VAL A 345 -32.07 6.88 18.25
N ILE A 346 -31.11 7.80 18.05
CA ILE A 346 -31.28 9.21 18.38
C ILE A 346 -32.27 9.86 17.41
N ASP A 347 -31.96 9.84 16.11
CA ASP A 347 -32.87 10.25 15.03
C ASP A 347 -32.34 9.74 13.69
N PRO A 348 -33.20 9.22 12.79
CA PRO A 348 -32.76 8.75 11.47
C PRO A 348 -32.02 9.80 10.62
N TRP A 349 -32.28 11.09 10.81
CA TRP A 349 -31.53 12.16 10.16
C TRP A 349 -30.09 12.30 10.68
N LEU A 350 -29.82 12.00 11.94
CA LEU A 350 -28.45 12.02 12.47
C LEU A 350 -27.60 10.98 11.73
N ARG A 351 -28.07 9.73 11.66
CA ARG A 351 -27.37 8.66 10.95
C ARG A 351 -27.17 9.04 9.49
N LYS A 352 -28.24 9.45 8.80
CA LYS A 352 -28.16 9.79 7.37
C LYS A 352 -27.13 10.88 7.10
N LEU A 353 -27.14 11.97 7.88
CA LEU A 353 -26.21 13.08 7.67
C LEU A 353 -24.79 12.76 8.14
N ASN A 354 -24.59 11.95 9.18
CA ASN A 354 -23.26 11.50 9.58
C ASN A 354 -22.64 10.55 8.55
N GLU A 355 -23.44 9.72 7.88
CA GLU A 355 -22.98 8.87 6.77
C GLU A 355 -22.52 9.70 5.57
N GLU A 356 -23.29 10.72 5.18
CA GLU A 356 -23.03 11.53 3.99
C GLU A 356 -22.02 12.67 4.23
N TYR A 357 -22.04 13.29 5.41
CA TYR A 357 -21.35 14.54 5.71
C TYR A 357 -20.49 14.50 6.98
N ALA A 358 -19.47 15.35 6.99
CA ALA A 358 -18.70 15.67 8.20
C ALA A 358 -18.29 17.13 8.21
N VAL A 359 -18.12 17.69 9.40
CA VAL A 359 -17.53 19.02 9.58
C VAL A 359 -16.01 18.89 9.68
N VAL A 360 -15.27 19.70 8.92
CA VAL A 360 -13.82 19.87 9.11
C VAL A 360 -13.56 21.27 9.65
N LYS A 361 -12.98 21.34 10.86
CA LYS A 361 -12.75 22.60 11.58
C LYS A 361 -11.79 23.53 10.86
N ASN A 362 -10.79 23.00 10.18
CA ASN A 362 -9.81 23.78 9.44
C ASN A 362 -9.40 23.13 8.10
N ILE A 363 -9.84 23.76 7.00
CA ILE A 363 -9.35 23.56 5.63
C ILE A 363 -8.97 24.95 5.10
N GLY A 364 -7.69 25.22 4.89
CA GLY A 364 -7.21 26.53 4.41
C GLY A 364 -7.65 27.69 5.29
N GLY A 365 -7.70 27.48 6.62
CA GLY A 365 -8.16 28.48 7.59
C GLY A 365 -9.67 28.60 7.74
N LYS A 366 -10.47 27.76 7.05
CA LYS A 366 -11.94 27.85 7.04
C LYS A 366 -12.58 26.56 7.55
N CYS A 367 -13.64 26.70 8.35
CA CYS A 367 -14.51 25.58 8.74
C CYS A 367 -15.50 25.26 7.61
N ARG A 368 -15.63 23.98 7.25
CA ARG A 368 -16.45 23.53 6.10
C ARG A 368 -17.13 22.20 6.39
N VAL A 369 -18.26 21.97 5.71
CA VAL A 369 -18.84 20.63 5.60
C VAL A 369 -18.19 19.93 4.41
N ILE A 370 -17.87 18.65 4.55
CA ILE A 370 -17.33 17.82 3.49
C ILE A 370 -18.29 16.68 3.15
N GLU A 371 -18.25 16.26 1.89
CA GLU A 371 -18.99 15.14 1.32
C GLU A 371 -18.10 14.42 0.31
N GLU A 372 -18.14 13.09 0.27
CA GLU A 372 -17.54 12.32 -0.82
C GLU A 372 -18.61 12.00 -1.87
N VAL A 373 -18.46 12.59 -3.04
CA VAL A 373 -19.40 12.42 -4.17
C VAL A 373 -18.77 11.46 -5.16
N MET A 374 -19.45 10.36 -5.47
CA MET A 374 -19.02 9.46 -6.55
C MET A 374 -19.15 10.17 -7.90
N ASP A 375 -18.07 10.20 -8.67
CA ASP A 375 -18.13 10.56 -10.09
C ASP A 375 -18.50 9.30 -10.89
N PRO A 376 -19.71 9.23 -11.48
CA PRO A 376 -20.17 8.02 -12.18
C PRO A 376 -19.42 7.76 -13.50
N VAL A 377 -18.74 8.77 -14.06
CA VAL A 377 -17.99 8.63 -15.31
C VAL A 377 -16.57 8.14 -15.01
N LEU A 378 -15.94 8.70 -13.98
CA LEU A 378 -14.58 8.33 -13.58
C LEU A 378 -14.55 7.13 -12.63
N ASN A 379 -15.70 6.68 -12.13
CA ASN A 379 -15.84 5.67 -11.08
C ASN A 379 -14.91 5.97 -9.89
N ARG A 380 -14.85 7.24 -9.50
CA ARG A 380 -13.95 7.77 -8.45
C ARG A 380 -14.70 8.74 -7.56
N SER A 381 -14.58 8.60 -6.24
CA SER A 381 -15.10 9.59 -5.31
C SER A 381 -14.25 10.86 -5.29
N ARG A 382 -14.91 12.01 -5.36
CA ARG A 382 -14.29 13.34 -5.18
C ARG A 382 -14.76 13.98 -3.89
N LEU A 383 -13.85 14.65 -3.20
CA LEU A 383 -14.18 15.41 -2.01
C LEU A 383 -14.79 16.77 -2.40
N THR A 384 -16.03 17.02 -1.99
CA THR A 384 -16.69 18.32 -2.11
C THR A 384 -16.63 19.07 -0.78
N ARG A 385 -16.51 20.40 -0.83
CA ARG A 385 -16.51 21.29 0.34
C ARG A 385 -17.68 22.24 0.24
N ILE A 386 -18.50 22.29 1.28
CA ILE A 386 -19.75 23.04 1.33
C ILE A 386 -19.65 24.05 2.48
N SER A 387 -20.12 25.27 2.27
CA SER A 387 -20.23 26.26 3.35
C SER A 387 -21.36 25.88 4.32
N PHE A 388 -21.31 26.38 5.55
CA PHE A 388 -22.39 26.11 6.52
C PHE A 388 -23.73 26.73 6.09
N ASP A 389 -23.69 27.85 5.35
CA ASP A 389 -24.90 28.47 4.79
C ASP A 389 -25.50 27.60 3.69
N ASP A 390 -24.69 27.16 2.73
CA ASP A 390 -25.16 26.33 1.61
C ASP A 390 -25.72 24.99 2.10
N PHE A 391 -25.05 24.37 3.09
CA PHE A 391 -25.53 23.15 3.72
C PHE A 391 -26.86 23.35 4.47
N ARG A 392 -27.02 24.47 5.20
CA ARG A 392 -28.32 24.78 5.83
C ARG A 392 -29.41 24.96 4.80
N ASN A 393 -29.11 25.66 3.72
CA ASN A 393 -30.07 25.96 2.65
C ASN A 393 -30.50 24.68 1.91
N SER A 394 -29.60 23.72 1.69
CA SER A 394 -29.94 22.47 0.99
C SER A 394 -30.95 21.59 1.75
N TYR A 395 -30.98 21.67 3.09
CA TYR A 395 -31.88 20.89 3.95
C TYR A 395 -33.00 21.73 4.59
N MET A 396 -33.19 22.99 4.21
CA MET A 396 -34.13 23.90 4.90
C MET A 396 -35.61 23.48 4.77
N ASN A 397 -35.93 22.67 3.75
CA ASN A 397 -37.27 22.14 3.50
C ASN A 397 -37.58 20.86 4.28
N LYS A 398 -36.61 20.28 5.00
CA LYS A 398 -36.78 19.11 5.86
C LYS A 398 -36.72 19.54 7.32
N LYS A 399 -37.57 18.98 8.19
CA LYS A 399 -37.64 19.34 9.61
C LYS A 399 -37.58 18.11 10.50
N VAL A 400 -37.00 18.29 11.68
CA VAL A 400 -36.90 17.30 12.77
C VAL A 400 -37.46 17.90 14.06
N GLN A 401 -38.00 17.06 14.94
CA GLN A 401 -38.50 17.48 16.24
C GLN A 401 -37.34 17.58 17.25
N ALA A 402 -36.92 18.80 17.59
CA ALA A 402 -35.79 19.06 18.48
C ALA A 402 -36.22 19.34 19.94
N GLY A 403 -37.37 18.80 20.36
CA GLY A 403 -37.95 18.97 21.69
C GLY A 403 -39.38 19.49 21.67
N VAL A 404 -39.81 20.09 22.78
CA VAL A 404 -41.12 20.73 22.95
C VAL A 404 -40.96 22.23 23.18
N ALA A 405 -41.97 23.01 22.83
CA ALA A 405 -42.00 24.45 23.04
C ALA A 405 -42.12 24.79 24.55
N ARG A 406 -42.11 26.08 24.89
CA ARG A 406 -42.20 26.56 26.28
C ARG A 406 -43.48 26.12 27.01
N ASP A 407 -44.50 25.70 26.25
CA ASP A 407 -45.76 25.15 26.76
C ASP A 407 -45.66 23.68 27.22
N GLY A 408 -44.53 23.01 26.97
CA GLY A 408 -44.29 21.63 27.36
C GLY A 408 -44.99 20.58 26.49
N THR A 409 -45.78 20.98 25.48
CA THR A 409 -46.64 20.06 24.71
C THR A 409 -46.48 20.19 23.20
N THR A 410 -46.16 21.39 22.67
CA THR A 410 -46.06 21.59 21.23
C THR A 410 -44.70 21.11 20.71
N PRO A 411 -44.64 20.20 19.71
CA PRO A 411 -43.38 19.79 19.10
C PRO A 411 -42.63 20.97 18.47
N ARG A 412 -41.39 21.18 18.90
CA ARG A 412 -40.51 22.20 18.31
C ARG A 412 -39.82 21.63 17.08
N MET A 413 -40.32 22.01 15.91
CA MET A 413 -39.74 21.59 14.62
C MET A 413 -38.61 22.54 14.19
N VAL A 414 -37.43 21.97 13.90
CA VAL A 414 -36.24 22.71 13.45
C VAL A 414 -35.79 22.18 12.09
N PRO A 415 -35.32 23.02 11.15
CA PRO A 415 -34.75 22.55 9.90
C PRO A 415 -33.57 21.60 10.12
N VAL A 416 -33.56 20.48 9.40
CA VAL A 416 -32.61 19.38 9.59
C VAL A 416 -31.15 19.84 9.47
N GLY A 417 -30.82 20.64 8.45
CA GLY A 417 -29.45 21.11 8.23
C GLY A 417 -28.92 21.97 9.37
N ARG A 418 -29.77 22.82 9.97
CA ARG A 418 -29.40 23.59 11.16
C ARG A 418 -29.23 22.68 12.37
N TRP A 419 -30.18 21.77 12.58
CA TRP A 419 -30.17 20.86 13.70
C TRP A 419 -28.90 19.99 13.73
N TRP A 420 -28.49 19.41 12.60
CA TRP A 420 -27.27 18.59 12.53
C TRP A 420 -26.00 19.41 12.77
N LEU A 421 -25.90 20.62 12.19
CA LEU A 421 -24.74 21.49 12.44
C LEU A 421 -24.58 21.86 13.91
N GLU A 422 -25.67 21.96 14.67
CA GLU A 422 -25.68 22.25 16.11
C GLU A 422 -25.60 20.98 16.98
N HIS A 423 -25.71 19.77 16.40
CA HIS A 423 -25.79 18.51 17.14
C HIS A 423 -24.42 18.11 17.75
N PRO A 424 -24.36 17.67 19.03
CA PRO A 424 -23.10 17.27 19.67
C PRO A 424 -22.46 16.04 19.03
N ASP A 425 -23.28 15.09 18.56
CA ASP A 425 -22.81 13.85 17.93
C ASP A 425 -22.59 13.93 16.42
N ARG A 426 -22.61 15.14 15.84
CA ARG A 426 -22.31 15.33 14.41
C ARG A 426 -20.91 14.80 14.12
N ARG A 427 -20.72 14.19 12.96
CA ARG A 427 -19.39 13.75 12.53
C ARG A 427 -18.49 14.96 12.27
N GLU A 428 -17.33 15.02 12.92
CA GLU A 428 -16.39 16.11 12.74
C GLU A 428 -14.91 15.71 12.86
N PHE A 429 -14.05 16.48 12.18
CA PHE A 429 -12.60 16.34 12.15
C PHE A 429 -11.93 17.70 12.32
N LYS A 430 -10.69 17.70 12.81
CA LYS A 430 -9.85 18.89 12.93
C LYS A 430 -9.39 19.39 11.56
N THR A 431 -8.93 18.48 10.70
CA THR A 431 -8.38 18.80 9.38
C THR A 431 -8.49 17.62 8.41
N ILE A 432 -8.07 17.80 7.17
CA ILE A 432 -7.95 16.74 6.15
C ILE A 432 -6.47 16.45 5.93
N VAL A 433 -6.13 15.17 5.84
CA VAL A 433 -4.78 14.73 5.52
C VAL A 433 -4.81 13.69 4.41
N PHE A 434 -3.72 13.57 3.66
CA PHE A 434 -3.46 12.38 2.86
C PHE A 434 -2.26 11.67 3.48
N ALA A 435 -2.54 10.58 4.20
CA ALA A 435 -1.53 9.82 4.93
C ALA A 435 -1.70 8.33 4.61
N PRO A 436 -1.15 7.86 3.48
CA PRO A 436 -1.20 6.44 3.12
C PRO A 436 -0.65 5.55 4.23
N ASN A 437 -1.36 4.47 4.53
CA ASN A 437 -0.99 3.47 5.55
C ASN A 437 -0.74 4.03 6.96
N LYS A 438 -1.26 5.22 7.29
CA LYS A 438 -1.08 5.86 8.59
C LYS A 438 -2.38 6.48 9.08
N GLU A 439 -2.81 6.13 10.28
CA GLU A 439 -3.91 6.84 10.93
C GLU A 439 -3.41 8.16 11.55
N VAL A 440 -4.21 9.21 11.40
CA VAL A 440 -3.88 10.53 11.95
C VAL A 440 -5.03 10.97 12.85
N PRO A 441 -4.83 11.00 14.18
CA PRO A 441 -5.89 11.32 15.12
C PRO A 441 -6.60 12.63 14.79
N ASN A 442 -7.92 12.64 14.98
CA ASN A 442 -8.80 13.79 14.73
C ASN A 442 -8.75 14.33 13.29
N SER A 443 -8.23 13.59 12.31
CA SER A 443 -8.12 14.06 10.92
C SER A 443 -8.92 13.17 9.98
N TYR A 444 -9.50 13.77 8.95
CA TYR A 444 -10.12 13.02 7.87
C TYR A 444 -9.03 12.56 6.90
N ASN A 445 -8.66 11.28 6.95
CA ASN A 445 -7.66 10.72 6.04
C ASN A 445 -8.29 10.43 4.66
N LEU A 446 -7.69 11.01 3.62
CA LEU A 446 -8.08 10.80 2.23
C LEU A 446 -7.65 9.42 1.73
N TRP A 447 -6.63 8.79 2.33
CA TRP A 447 -6.26 7.43 2.00
C TRP A 447 -7.37 6.46 2.41
N LYS A 448 -7.89 5.69 1.44
CA LYS A 448 -8.93 4.69 1.67
C LYS A 448 -8.45 3.25 1.49
N GLY A 449 -7.15 3.04 1.25
CA GLY A 449 -6.57 1.74 0.98
C GLY A 449 -6.41 1.42 -0.50
N TYR A 450 -6.15 0.16 -0.82
CA TYR A 450 -6.05 -0.37 -2.20
C TYR A 450 -7.43 -0.75 -2.76
N GLY A 451 -7.54 -0.89 -4.08
CA GLY A 451 -8.77 -1.27 -4.78
C GLY A 451 -9.20 -2.73 -4.58
N CYS A 452 -8.33 -3.59 -4.07
CA CYS A 452 -8.61 -4.98 -3.73
C CYS A 452 -7.86 -5.42 -2.46
N GLU A 453 -8.24 -6.57 -1.89
CA GLU A 453 -7.50 -7.20 -0.80
C GLU A 453 -6.26 -7.95 -1.34
N ALA A 454 -5.18 -8.00 -0.56
CA ALA A 454 -4.02 -8.80 -0.93
C ALA A 454 -4.26 -10.27 -0.57
N ARG A 455 -4.23 -11.18 -1.55
CA ARG A 455 -4.37 -12.63 -1.32
C ARG A 455 -3.40 -13.41 -2.21
N PRO A 456 -2.78 -14.50 -1.73
CA PRO A 456 -2.00 -15.39 -2.58
C PRO A 456 -2.83 -15.91 -3.77
N GLY A 457 -2.21 -16.01 -4.96
CA GLY A 457 -2.89 -16.48 -6.17
C GLY A 457 -1.99 -16.42 -7.40
N ASP A 458 -2.59 -16.45 -8.59
CA ASP A 458 -1.88 -16.45 -9.87
C ASP A 458 -2.08 -15.15 -10.67
N CYS A 459 -0.99 -14.48 -11.03
CA CYS A 459 -0.95 -13.30 -11.92
C CYS A 459 0.12 -13.44 -13.02
N SER A 460 0.53 -14.68 -13.30
CA SER A 460 1.65 -15.02 -14.18
C SER A 460 1.57 -14.45 -15.59
N LEU A 461 0.38 -14.34 -16.19
CA LEU A 461 0.24 -13.80 -17.55
C LEU A 461 0.50 -12.30 -17.58
N PHE A 462 0.14 -11.58 -16.50
CA PHE A 462 0.45 -10.15 -16.39
C PHE A 462 1.96 -9.94 -16.18
N LEU A 463 2.61 -10.75 -15.34
CA LEU A 463 4.07 -10.72 -15.17
C LEU A 463 4.80 -11.04 -16.47
N ASP A 464 4.34 -12.05 -17.22
CA ASP A 464 4.89 -12.40 -18.54
C ASP A 464 4.73 -11.25 -19.53
N HIS A 465 3.60 -10.52 -19.50
CA HIS A 465 3.41 -9.31 -20.29
C HIS A 465 4.43 -8.21 -19.93
N ILE A 466 4.68 -7.98 -18.64
CA ILE A 466 5.70 -7.00 -18.22
C ILE A 466 7.08 -7.44 -18.75
N LYS A 467 7.48 -8.69 -18.49
CA LYS A 467 8.79 -9.20 -18.89
C LYS A 467 9.01 -9.20 -20.39
N ARG A 468 8.13 -9.87 -21.14
CA ARG A 468 8.34 -10.12 -22.58
C ARG A 468 7.99 -8.92 -23.44
N ASN A 469 6.97 -8.15 -23.07
CA ASN A 469 6.44 -7.09 -23.91
C ASN A 469 6.86 -5.69 -23.46
N ILE A 470 6.70 -5.35 -22.17
CA ILE A 470 7.06 -4.02 -21.66
C ILE A 470 8.58 -3.85 -21.57
N CYS A 471 9.29 -4.84 -21.02
CA CYS A 471 10.74 -4.83 -20.89
C CYS A 471 11.47 -5.51 -22.06
N SER A 472 10.74 -5.97 -23.09
CA SER A 472 11.34 -6.60 -24.28
C SER A 472 12.32 -7.74 -23.96
N ASN A 473 11.99 -8.58 -22.96
CA ASN A 473 12.83 -9.66 -22.42
C ASN A 473 14.16 -9.24 -21.76
N ASP A 474 14.40 -7.95 -21.54
CA ASP A 474 15.55 -7.50 -20.76
C ASP A 474 15.30 -7.71 -19.25
N GLU A 475 16.08 -8.62 -18.67
CA GLU A 475 15.90 -9.06 -17.28
C GLU A 475 16.25 -7.96 -16.27
N THR A 476 17.21 -7.08 -16.61
CA THR A 476 17.66 -5.98 -15.73
C THR A 476 16.54 -4.96 -15.55
N THR A 477 15.96 -4.48 -16.65
CA THR A 477 14.83 -3.56 -16.64
C THR A 477 13.56 -4.22 -16.08
N TYR A 478 13.34 -5.51 -16.31
CA TYR A 478 12.22 -6.26 -15.71
C TYR A 478 12.29 -6.27 -14.18
N ARG A 479 13.43 -6.65 -13.61
CA ARG A 479 13.61 -6.66 -12.14
C ARG A 479 13.51 -5.26 -11.56
N TYR A 480 14.13 -4.28 -12.20
CA TYR A 480 14.04 -2.90 -11.76
C TYR A 480 12.60 -2.37 -11.80
N LEU A 481 11.85 -2.66 -12.88
CA LEU A 481 10.45 -2.26 -12.99
C LEU A 481 9.58 -2.94 -11.93
N LEU A 482 9.77 -4.25 -11.66
CA LEU A 482 9.06 -4.92 -10.57
C LEU A 482 9.38 -4.30 -9.20
N GLY A 483 10.64 -3.99 -8.91
CA GLY A 483 11.05 -3.28 -7.70
C GLY A 483 10.38 -1.90 -7.59
N TRP A 484 10.26 -1.17 -8.69
CA TRP A 484 9.58 0.12 -8.73
C TRP A 484 8.08 -0.02 -8.41
N LEU A 485 7.40 -1.01 -9.01
CA LEU A 485 5.99 -1.30 -8.76
C LEU A 485 5.76 -1.74 -7.30
N ALA A 486 6.65 -2.58 -6.78
CA ALA A 486 6.63 -3.05 -5.40
C ALA A 486 6.83 -1.90 -4.42
N ARG A 487 7.80 -0.99 -4.66
CA ARG A 487 8.00 0.20 -3.83
C ARG A 487 6.77 1.10 -3.82
N ALA A 488 6.15 1.35 -4.96
CA ALA A 488 4.92 2.15 -5.03
C ALA A 488 3.77 1.54 -4.21
N VAL A 489 3.71 0.21 -4.12
CA VAL A 489 2.74 -0.52 -3.31
C VAL A 489 3.13 -0.59 -1.84
N GLN A 490 4.38 -0.88 -1.48
CA GLN A 490 4.81 -1.02 -0.08
C GLN A 490 4.97 0.33 0.63
N GLN A 491 5.36 1.37 -0.13
CA GLN A 491 5.68 2.70 0.37
C GLN A 491 4.84 3.79 -0.35
N PRO A 492 3.51 3.74 -0.31
CA PRO A 492 2.64 4.69 -1.02
C PRO A 492 2.70 6.13 -0.49
N ALA A 493 3.33 6.34 0.68
CA ALA A 493 3.60 7.66 1.27
C ALA A 493 5.02 8.16 0.95
N SER A 494 5.73 7.52 0.03
CA SER A 494 7.01 7.99 -0.49
C SER A 494 6.83 8.73 -1.81
N GLN A 495 7.81 9.56 -2.17
CA GLN A 495 7.85 10.16 -3.51
C GLN A 495 8.17 9.09 -4.56
N GLY A 496 7.71 9.31 -5.79
CA GLY A 496 8.02 8.41 -6.91
C GLY A 496 9.49 8.39 -7.32
N GLU A 497 10.18 9.54 -7.26
CA GLU A 497 11.61 9.78 -7.57
C GLU A 497 12.07 9.48 -9.01
N VAL A 498 11.50 8.45 -9.65
CA VAL A 498 11.72 8.04 -11.03
C VAL A 498 10.38 7.85 -11.71
N ALA A 499 10.23 8.40 -12.91
CA ALA A 499 9.09 8.18 -13.79
C ALA A 499 9.36 7.04 -14.78
N ILE A 500 8.34 6.20 -15.01
CA ILE A 500 8.39 5.14 -16.02
C ILE A 500 7.88 5.71 -17.34
N VAL A 501 8.69 5.67 -18.40
CA VAL A 501 8.35 6.19 -19.73
C VAL A 501 8.25 5.04 -20.72
N LEU A 502 7.04 4.80 -21.22
CA LEU A 502 6.73 3.74 -22.19
C LEU A 502 6.63 4.33 -23.59
N ARG A 503 7.56 3.96 -24.48
CA ARG A 503 7.56 4.34 -25.89
C ARG A 503 7.24 3.14 -26.76
N GLY A 504 6.51 3.35 -27.86
CA GLY A 504 6.23 2.31 -28.84
C GLY A 504 4.98 2.61 -29.66
N GLY A 505 4.60 1.72 -30.56
CA GLY A 505 3.43 1.91 -31.42
C GLY A 505 2.08 1.92 -30.69
N ARG A 506 1.01 2.30 -31.40
CA ARG A 506 -0.36 2.22 -30.87
C ARG A 506 -0.82 0.76 -30.76
N GLY A 507 -1.48 0.44 -29.64
CA GLY A 507 -2.06 -0.89 -29.40
C GLY A 507 -1.06 -1.99 -29.02
N VAL A 508 0.14 -1.64 -28.59
CA VAL A 508 1.18 -2.58 -28.13
C VAL A 508 1.07 -2.99 -26.65
N GLY A 509 0.16 -2.37 -25.90
CA GLY A 509 -0.08 -2.71 -24.48
C GLY A 509 0.37 -1.67 -23.44
N LYS A 510 0.89 -0.51 -23.83
CA LYS A 510 1.33 0.55 -22.89
C LYS A 510 0.26 0.94 -21.86
N SER A 511 -0.90 1.38 -22.34
CA SER A 511 -2.02 1.77 -21.47
C SER A 511 -2.65 0.56 -20.78
N PHE A 512 -2.49 -0.67 -21.30
CA PHE A 512 -3.01 -1.90 -20.67
C PHE A 512 -2.24 -2.19 -19.37
N PHE A 513 -0.90 -2.17 -19.45
CA PHE A 513 -0.03 -2.29 -18.28
C PHE A 513 -0.34 -1.23 -17.21
N ALA A 514 -0.33 0.05 -17.60
CA ALA A 514 -0.51 1.15 -16.65
C ALA A 514 -1.89 1.14 -15.98
N LYS A 515 -2.95 0.81 -16.73
CA LYS A 515 -4.32 0.72 -16.19
C LYS A 515 -4.48 -0.42 -15.19
N HIS A 516 -3.92 -1.59 -15.45
CA HIS A 516 -4.09 -2.74 -14.56
C HIS A 516 -3.22 -2.65 -13.32
N PHE A 517 -2.01 -2.08 -13.41
CA PHE A 517 -1.26 -1.71 -12.21
C PHE A 517 -1.96 -0.61 -11.41
N GLY A 518 -2.43 0.45 -12.09
CA GLY A 518 -3.15 1.56 -11.46
C GLY A 518 -4.45 1.13 -10.76
N ALA A 519 -5.15 0.11 -11.29
CA ALA A 519 -6.37 -0.43 -10.68
C ALA A 519 -6.17 -0.91 -9.24
N LEU A 520 -4.96 -1.38 -8.88
CA LEU A 520 -4.63 -1.75 -7.50
C LEU A 520 -4.78 -0.58 -6.52
N PHE A 521 -4.64 0.67 -6.96
CA PHE A 521 -4.75 1.85 -6.10
C PHE A 521 -6.18 2.42 -6.04
N GLY A 522 -7.13 1.86 -6.80
CA GLY A 522 -8.53 2.31 -6.83
C GLY A 522 -8.64 3.84 -7.04
N ARG A 523 -9.29 4.55 -6.10
CA ARG A 523 -9.42 6.02 -6.17
C ARG A 523 -8.10 6.81 -6.15
N HIS A 524 -6.99 6.18 -5.75
CA HIS A 524 -5.66 6.81 -5.67
C HIS A 524 -4.87 6.69 -6.97
N TYR A 525 -5.48 6.13 -8.02
CA TYR A 525 -4.98 6.13 -9.38
C TYR A 525 -5.71 7.19 -10.22
N LEU A 526 -4.96 7.92 -11.03
CA LEU A 526 -5.50 8.87 -11.99
C LEU A 526 -4.86 8.67 -13.36
N MET A 527 -5.70 8.62 -14.39
CA MET A 527 -5.26 8.68 -15.79
C MET A 527 -5.54 10.06 -16.37
N VAL A 528 -4.54 10.67 -17.00
CA VAL A 528 -4.66 11.95 -17.70
C VAL A 528 -4.21 11.78 -19.15
N SER A 529 -5.06 12.19 -20.09
CA SER A 529 -4.72 12.25 -21.52
C SER A 529 -4.54 13.67 -22.05
N ASN A 530 -5.03 14.69 -21.34
CA ASN A 530 -4.93 16.08 -21.75
C ASN A 530 -4.03 16.85 -20.77
N SER A 531 -2.97 17.46 -21.31
CA SER A 531 -1.96 18.22 -20.57
C SER A 531 -2.55 19.34 -19.71
N SER A 532 -3.66 19.95 -20.12
CA SER A 532 -4.32 21.03 -19.37
C SER A 532 -4.82 20.64 -17.98
N HIS A 533 -5.08 19.35 -17.74
CA HIS A 533 -5.43 18.86 -16.40
C HIS A 533 -4.23 18.86 -15.45
N LEU A 534 -3.00 18.79 -15.96
CA LEU A 534 -1.77 18.81 -15.15
C LEU A 534 -1.15 20.22 -15.09
N VAL A 535 -1.28 21.00 -16.17
CA VAL A 535 -0.66 22.33 -16.34
C VAL A 535 -1.60 23.47 -15.92
N GLY A 536 -2.90 23.22 -15.78
CA GLY A 536 -3.88 24.24 -15.41
C GLY A 536 -3.77 24.69 -13.94
N ASN A 537 -4.32 25.87 -13.64
CA ASN A 537 -4.31 26.44 -12.28
C ASN A 537 -5.08 25.61 -11.25
N PHE A 538 -5.93 24.65 -11.64
CA PHE A 538 -6.74 23.84 -10.72
C PHE A 538 -6.30 22.38 -10.73
N ASN A 539 -5.46 21.99 -9.76
CA ASN A 539 -4.83 20.68 -9.67
C ASN A 539 -5.29 19.86 -8.45
N SER A 540 -6.42 20.20 -7.84
CA SER A 540 -6.95 19.55 -6.63
C SER A 540 -7.15 18.04 -6.73
N HIS A 541 -7.25 17.50 -7.95
CA HIS A 541 -7.40 16.08 -8.22
C HIS A 541 -6.11 15.26 -7.99
N LEU A 542 -4.95 15.93 -7.87
CA LEU A 542 -3.65 15.31 -7.52
C LEU A 542 -3.46 15.11 -6.01
N ARG A 543 -4.29 15.75 -5.18
CA ARG A 543 -4.13 15.79 -3.71
C ARG A 543 -4.08 14.41 -3.06
N ASP A 544 -4.81 13.44 -3.60
CA ASP A 544 -4.92 12.08 -3.06
C ASP A 544 -4.52 11.02 -4.09
N VAL A 545 -3.57 11.34 -4.99
CA VAL A 545 -3.06 10.43 -6.02
C VAL A 545 -1.73 9.82 -5.58
N VAL A 546 -1.62 8.49 -5.68
CA VAL A 546 -0.35 7.76 -5.56
C VAL A 546 0.19 7.39 -6.93
N VAL A 547 -0.65 6.92 -7.85
CA VAL A 547 -0.21 6.56 -9.22
C VAL A 547 -0.87 7.47 -10.24
N LEU A 548 -0.04 8.16 -11.03
CA LEU A 548 -0.48 9.01 -12.12
C LEU A 548 -0.04 8.40 -13.45
N PHE A 549 -0.99 8.07 -14.32
CA PHE A 549 -0.72 7.64 -15.68
C PHE A 549 -1.02 8.76 -16.68
N ALA A 550 0.02 9.25 -17.34
CA ALA A 550 -0.05 10.29 -18.38
C ALA A 550 0.07 9.65 -19.76
N ASP A 551 -1.05 9.55 -20.49
CA ASP A 551 -1.11 8.97 -21.85
C ASP A 551 -1.10 10.11 -22.88
N GLU A 552 0.03 10.34 -23.54
CA GLU A 552 0.25 11.46 -24.48
C GLU A 552 0.10 12.89 -23.87
N ALA A 553 -0.02 13.00 -22.54
CA ALA A 553 -0.25 14.29 -21.86
C ALA A 553 1.01 15.17 -21.73
N PHE A 554 2.21 14.62 -21.98
CA PHE A 554 3.46 15.36 -21.90
C PHE A 554 4.23 15.30 -23.23
N TYR A 555 4.81 16.44 -23.59
CA TYR A 555 5.60 16.63 -24.80
C TYR A 555 6.88 17.40 -24.47
N ALA A 556 8.04 16.86 -24.87
CA ALA A 556 9.34 17.42 -24.54
C ALA A 556 9.61 18.79 -25.20
N GLY A 557 8.96 19.07 -26.35
CA GLY A 557 9.08 20.37 -27.02
C GLY A 557 8.30 21.51 -26.35
N ASP A 558 7.38 21.21 -25.41
CA ASP A 558 6.68 22.24 -24.65
C ASP A 558 7.46 22.60 -23.38
N LYS A 559 8.05 23.80 -23.37
CA LYS A 559 8.84 24.32 -22.25
C LYS A 559 8.06 24.41 -20.94
N LYS A 560 6.72 24.42 -20.97
CA LYS A 560 5.89 24.44 -19.76
C LYS A 560 5.85 23.09 -19.04
N HIS A 561 6.04 21.98 -19.75
CA HIS A 561 5.93 20.64 -19.17
C HIS A 561 7.15 20.23 -18.32
N GLY A 562 8.35 20.68 -18.70
CA GLY A 562 9.60 20.32 -18.00
C GLY A 562 9.58 20.62 -16.49
N PRO A 563 9.25 21.86 -16.06
CA PRO A 563 9.18 22.19 -14.63
C PRO A 563 8.14 21.38 -13.85
N ILE A 564 6.99 21.08 -14.47
CA ILE A 564 5.91 20.31 -13.85
C ILE A 564 6.35 18.86 -13.64
N LEU A 565 6.96 18.24 -14.65
CA LEU A 565 7.52 16.89 -14.53
C LEU A 565 8.56 16.83 -13.42
N LYS A 566 9.47 17.80 -13.36
CA LYS A 566 10.46 17.88 -12.27
C LYS A 566 9.77 17.94 -10.90
N THR A 567 8.72 18.76 -10.79
CA THR A 567 7.95 18.90 -9.55
C THR A 567 7.32 17.58 -9.14
N LEU A 568 6.59 16.94 -10.04
CA LEU A 568 5.90 15.68 -9.76
C LEU A 568 6.85 14.53 -9.40
N ILE A 569 8.05 14.51 -10.00
CA ILE A 569 8.99 13.42 -9.79
C ILE A 569 9.85 13.62 -8.53
N THR A 570 10.30 14.85 -8.25
CA THR A 570 11.38 15.07 -7.25
C THR A 570 11.03 15.98 -6.08
N GLU A 571 10.02 16.84 -6.18
CA GLU A 571 9.73 17.79 -5.09
C GLU A 571 8.87 17.13 -4.02
N GLU A 572 9.18 17.38 -2.74
CA GLU A 572 8.54 16.73 -1.56
C GLU A 572 7.09 17.17 -1.39
N THR A 573 6.74 18.34 -1.91
CA THR A 573 5.42 18.92 -1.79
C THR A 573 4.91 19.42 -3.13
N ILE A 574 3.60 19.29 -3.34
CA ILE A 574 2.89 19.92 -4.44
C ILE A 574 1.98 21.01 -3.90
N THR A 575 1.97 22.14 -4.59
CA THR A 575 1.04 23.24 -4.33
C THR A 575 -0.30 22.90 -4.94
N ILE A 576 -1.34 22.78 -4.11
CA ILE A 576 -2.70 22.49 -4.53
C ILE A 576 -3.56 23.75 -4.54
N GLU A 577 -4.07 24.09 -5.72
CA GLU A 577 -5.03 25.18 -5.91
C GLU A 577 -6.40 24.60 -6.28
N ALA A 578 -7.41 24.95 -5.48
CA ALA A 578 -8.79 24.50 -5.65
C ALA A 578 -9.70 25.73 -5.82
N LYS A 579 -10.68 25.64 -6.73
CA LYS A 579 -11.58 26.75 -7.01
C LYS A 579 -12.31 27.20 -5.75
N GLY A 580 -12.16 28.48 -5.38
CA GLY A 580 -12.86 29.09 -4.24
C GLY A 580 -12.26 28.79 -2.86
N VAL A 581 -11.06 28.22 -2.78
CA VAL A 581 -10.32 28.00 -1.54
C VAL A 581 -8.89 28.50 -1.70
N ASP A 582 -8.26 28.91 -0.60
CA ASP A 582 -6.88 29.37 -0.59
C ASP A 582 -5.92 28.22 -0.95
N VAL A 583 -4.79 28.57 -1.54
CA VAL A 583 -3.76 27.62 -1.98
C VAL A 583 -3.15 26.91 -0.78
N GLU A 584 -3.00 25.59 -0.86
CA GLU A 584 -2.43 24.75 0.20
C GLU A 584 -1.26 23.92 -0.33
N SER A 585 -0.18 23.78 0.45
CA SER A 585 0.87 22.81 0.15
C SER A 585 0.52 21.46 0.76
N CYS A 586 0.67 20.38 -0.01
CA CYS A 586 0.53 19.02 0.50
C CYS A 586 1.71 18.13 0.08
N PRO A 587 1.97 17.03 0.80
CA PRO A 587 2.99 16.06 0.41
C PRO A 587 2.77 15.53 -1.02
N ASN A 588 3.86 15.28 -1.72
CA ASN A 588 3.87 14.67 -3.04
C ASN A 588 4.18 13.17 -2.94
N TYR A 589 3.19 12.34 -3.21
CA TYR A 589 3.35 10.88 -3.24
C TYR A 589 3.14 10.30 -4.64
N VAL A 590 3.23 11.14 -5.68
CA VAL A 590 2.95 10.75 -7.06
C VAL A 590 4.07 9.86 -7.61
N HIS A 591 3.67 8.69 -8.09
CA HIS A 591 4.43 7.75 -8.89
C HIS A 591 3.94 7.88 -10.34
N LEU A 592 4.83 8.38 -11.21
CA LEU A 592 4.47 8.79 -12.56
C LEU A 592 4.78 7.69 -13.58
N ILE A 593 3.76 7.29 -14.34
CA ILE A 593 3.89 6.46 -15.54
C ILE A 593 3.48 7.32 -16.73
N MET A 594 4.27 7.31 -17.79
CA MET A 594 4.03 8.04 -19.03
C MET A 594 3.98 7.06 -20.19
N ALA A 595 3.04 7.26 -21.11
CA ALA A 595 3.03 6.58 -22.40
C ALA A 595 3.04 7.60 -23.54
N SER A 596 3.83 7.34 -24.57
CA SER A 596 3.83 8.14 -25.78
C SER A 596 4.14 7.31 -27.01
N ASN A 597 3.66 7.78 -28.16
CA ASN A 597 4.05 7.29 -29.48
C ASN A 597 5.12 8.18 -30.12
N GLU A 598 5.43 9.33 -29.51
CA GLU A 598 6.40 10.29 -30.01
C GLU A 598 7.84 9.82 -29.79
N ASP A 599 8.69 10.35 -30.66
CA ASP A 599 10.10 10.05 -30.73
C ASP A 599 10.91 10.74 -29.62
N HIS A 600 10.45 11.91 -29.17
CA HIS A 600 11.00 12.71 -28.08
C HIS A 600 9.90 13.00 -27.05
N VAL A 601 9.98 12.32 -25.90
CA VAL A 601 8.91 12.29 -24.89
C VAL A 601 9.28 13.13 -23.68
N VAL A 602 10.53 13.01 -23.21
CA VAL A 602 11.02 13.72 -22.02
C VAL A 602 12.32 14.47 -22.32
N PRO A 603 12.52 15.66 -21.74
CA PRO A 603 13.81 16.32 -21.78
C PRO A 603 14.77 15.58 -20.83
N ALA A 604 15.76 14.88 -21.38
CA ALA A 604 16.74 14.12 -20.61
C ALA A 604 18.12 14.76 -20.73
N GLY A 605 18.66 15.28 -19.62
CA GLY A 605 20.06 15.73 -19.57
C GLY A 605 21.06 14.57 -19.66
N LEU A 606 22.35 14.89 -19.81
CA LEU A 606 23.42 13.87 -19.89
C LEU A 606 23.47 12.98 -18.64
N ASP A 607 23.27 13.58 -17.47
CA ASP A 607 23.26 12.91 -16.16
C ASP A 607 21.84 12.51 -15.69
N GLU A 608 20.91 12.35 -16.62
CA GLU A 608 19.52 12.07 -16.28
C GLU A 608 19.34 10.71 -15.61
N ARG A 609 18.69 10.72 -14.44
CA ARG A 609 18.45 9.56 -13.56
C ARG A 609 17.01 9.45 -13.07
N ARG A 610 16.10 10.29 -13.58
CA ARG A 610 14.69 10.37 -13.14
C ARG A 610 13.73 9.68 -14.10
N TYR A 611 14.22 9.05 -15.16
CA TYR A 611 13.39 8.37 -16.15
C TYR A 611 13.91 6.97 -16.45
N LEU A 612 13.09 5.96 -16.22
CA LEU A 612 13.26 4.66 -16.87
C LEU A 612 12.52 4.69 -18.20
N VAL A 613 13.26 4.76 -19.32
CA VAL A 613 12.67 4.78 -20.65
C VAL A 613 12.70 3.37 -21.25
N LEU A 614 11.53 2.85 -21.62
CA LEU A 614 11.35 1.50 -22.15
C LEU A 614 10.73 1.54 -23.55
N ASN A 615 11.32 0.78 -24.47
CA ASN A 615 10.74 0.49 -25.78
C ASN A 615 9.85 -0.75 -25.67
N VAL A 616 8.53 -0.53 -25.73
CA VAL A 616 7.55 -1.60 -25.66
C VAL A 616 7.48 -2.34 -26.99
N SER A 617 7.60 -3.67 -26.92
CA SER A 617 7.61 -4.55 -28.08
C SER A 617 6.31 -4.45 -28.90
N ALA A 618 6.46 -4.52 -30.23
CA ALA A 618 5.32 -4.62 -31.14
C ALA A 618 4.77 -6.06 -31.27
N GLU A 619 5.40 -7.05 -30.63
CA GLU A 619 5.05 -8.47 -30.80
C GLU A 619 3.59 -8.77 -30.42
N GLN A 620 3.04 -8.09 -29.41
CA GLN A 620 1.65 -8.29 -28.97
C GLN A 620 0.68 -7.25 -29.56
N GLN A 621 1.11 -6.48 -30.56
CA GLN A 621 0.30 -5.41 -31.14
C GLN A 621 -1.05 -5.93 -31.66
N GLN A 622 -2.15 -5.31 -31.20
CA GLN A 622 -3.53 -5.62 -31.60
C GLN A 622 -3.98 -7.08 -31.34
N LYS A 623 -3.22 -7.90 -30.59
CA LYS A 623 -3.59 -9.29 -30.28
C LYS A 623 -4.66 -9.35 -29.18
N LYS A 624 -5.92 -9.22 -29.56
CA LYS A 624 -7.07 -9.20 -28.64
C LYS A 624 -7.17 -10.44 -27.75
N VAL A 625 -6.89 -11.64 -28.29
CA VAL A 625 -6.95 -12.90 -27.52
C VAL A 625 -5.94 -12.92 -26.39
N TYR A 626 -4.73 -12.42 -26.64
CA TYR A 626 -3.66 -12.30 -25.65
C TYR A 626 -4.06 -11.39 -24.49
N PHE A 627 -4.51 -10.16 -24.78
CA PHE A 627 -4.93 -9.22 -23.74
C PHE A 627 -6.18 -9.68 -22.98
N ARG A 628 -7.11 -10.36 -23.66
CA ARG A 628 -8.30 -10.92 -23.02
C ARG A 628 -7.92 -12.00 -21.98
N ALA A 629 -7.02 -12.91 -22.32
CA ALA A 629 -6.58 -13.96 -21.39
C ALA A 629 -5.94 -13.38 -20.12
N ILE A 630 -5.12 -12.33 -20.25
CA ILE A 630 -4.56 -11.63 -19.09
C ILE A 630 -5.67 -11.01 -18.24
N LYS A 631 -6.62 -10.32 -18.89
CA LYS A 631 -7.73 -9.69 -18.18
C LYS A 631 -8.59 -10.73 -17.44
N GLU A 632 -8.90 -11.85 -18.07
CA GLU A 632 -9.66 -12.95 -17.46
C GLU A 632 -8.94 -13.52 -16.23
N GLN A 633 -7.61 -13.68 -16.26
CA GLN A 633 -6.81 -14.08 -15.10
C GLN A 633 -6.88 -13.03 -13.99
N LEU A 634 -6.71 -11.74 -14.33
CA LEU A 634 -6.78 -10.64 -13.37
C LEU A 634 -8.15 -10.55 -12.68
N ASP A 635 -9.23 -10.61 -13.46
CA ASP A 635 -10.61 -10.55 -12.95
C ASP A 635 -10.98 -11.80 -12.10
N ALA A 636 -10.29 -12.93 -12.28
CA ALA A 636 -10.51 -14.18 -11.55
C ALA A 636 -9.67 -14.32 -10.25
N GLY A 637 -9.18 -13.21 -9.68
CA GLY A 637 -8.36 -13.19 -8.48
C GLY A 637 -6.89 -12.79 -8.71
N GLY A 638 -6.51 -12.48 -9.95
CA GLY A 638 -5.14 -12.09 -10.29
C GLY A 638 -4.77 -10.68 -9.80
N TYR A 639 -5.72 -9.78 -9.55
CA TYR A 639 -5.42 -8.48 -8.92
C TYR A 639 -4.98 -8.65 -7.46
N GLU A 640 -5.70 -9.47 -6.70
CA GLU A 640 -5.39 -9.81 -5.32
C GLU A 640 -4.02 -10.50 -5.22
N ALA A 641 -3.74 -11.41 -6.16
CA ALA A 641 -2.45 -12.09 -6.31
C ALA A 641 -1.31 -11.11 -6.63
N LEU A 642 -1.54 -10.19 -7.58
CA LEU A 642 -0.56 -9.19 -7.96
C LEU A 642 -0.25 -8.24 -6.78
N LEU A 643 -1.27 -7.78 -6.07
CA LEU A 643 -1.09 -6.93 -4.90
C LEU A 643 -0.31 -7.66 -3.80
N HIS A 644 -0.65 -8.93 -3.52
CA HIS A 644 0.07 -9.76 -2.56
C HIS A 644 1.54 -9.95 -2.94
N LEU A 645 1.83 -10.24 -4.21
CA LEU A 645 3.19 -10.39 -4.71
C LEU A 645 3.99 -9.09 -4.54
N LEU A 646 3.41 -7.94 -4.90
CA LEU A 646 4.11 -6.65 -4.79
C LEU A 646 4.34 -6.22 -3.34
N LEU A 647 3.43 -6.56 -2.42
CA LEU A 647 3.59 -6.29 -0.99
C LEU A 647 4.66 -7.16 -0.31
N THR A 648 4.92 -8.35 -0.87
CA THR A 648 5.87 -9.33 -0.34
C THR A 648 7.17 -9.39 -1.12
N TYR A 649 7.31 -8.55 -2.15
CA TYR A 649 8.50 -8.45 -2.97
C TYR A 649 9.67 -7.90 -2.16
N ASP A 650 10.83 -8.56 -2.25
CA ASP A 650 12.02 -8.13 -1.53
C ASP A 650 12.62 -6.87 -2.16
N LEU A 651 12.72 -5.80 -1.36
CA LEU A 651 13.29 -4.51 -1.75
C LEU A 651 14.62 -4.23 -1.03
N THR A 652 15.20 -5.20 -0.32
CA THR A 652 16.39 -4.99 0.53
C THR A 652 17.57 -4.39 -0.25
N ASP A 653 17.82 -4.88 -1.47
CA ASP A 653 18.90 -4.41 -2.34
C ASP A 653 18.39 -3.46 -3.46
N TYR A 654 17.17 -2.94 -3.34
CA TYR A 654 16.55 -2.09 -4.37
C TYR A 654 16.75 -0.60 -4.06
N GLU A 655 17.48 0.09 -4.94
CA GLU A 655 17.60 1.55 -4.95
C GLU A 655 16.86 2.14 -6.16
N VAL A 656 15.88 3.01 -5.89
CA VAL A 656 15.02 3.58 -6.93
C VAL A 656 15.79 4.53 -7.85
N ARG A 657 16.89 5.13 -7.42
CA ARG A 657 17.69 6.02 -8.26
C ARG A 657 18.74 5.30 -9.12
N ASP A 658 18.93 4.00 -8.92
CA ASP A 658 19.83 3.16 -9.71
C ASP A 658 19.15 2.70 -11.00
N VAL A 659 18.74 3.67 -11.82
CA VAL A 659 18.01 3.44 -13.07
C VAL A 659 18.90 2.69 -14.07
N PRO A 660 18.46 1.54 -14.62
CA PRO A 660 19.17 0.85 -15.68
C PRO A 660 19.39 1.75 -16.90
N SER A 661 20.61 1.72 -17.44
CA SER A 661 20.94 2.37 -18.70
C SER A 661 20.25 1.64 -19.85
N THR A 662 19.33 2.33 -20.54
CA THR A 662 18.60 1.78 -21.69
C THR A 662 18.95 2.56 -22.96
N ALA A 663 18.98 1.87 -24.10
CA ALA A 663 19.15 2.53 -25.40
C ALA A 663 18.07 3.60 -25.63
N ALA A 664 16.84 3.34 -25.18
CA ALA A 664 15.74 4.29 -25.30
C ALA A 664 15.99 5.59 -24.52
N LEU A 665 16.61 5.53 -23.34
CA LEU A 665 16.99 6.72 -22.58
C LEU A 665 18.11 7.49 -23.28
N ASP A 666 19.12 6.77 -23.80
CA ASP A 666 20.22 7.40 -24.54
C ASP A 666 19.72 8.12 -25.80
N GLU A 667 18.72 7.58 -26.50
CA GLU A 667 18.03 8.27 -27.60
C GLU A 667 17.34 9.56 -27.14
N GLN A 668 16.71 9.57 -25.95
CA GLN A 668 16.11 10.80 -25.40
C GLN A 668 17.17 11.84 -25.05
N LYS A 669 18.33 11.42 -24.53
CA LYS A 669 19.48 12.30 -24.25
C LYS A 669 20.01 12.92 -25.53
N ALA A 670 20.21 12.11 -26.58
CA ALA A 670 20.65 12.59 -27.89
C ALA A 670 19.71 13.65 -28.46
N LYS A 671 18.38 13.46 -28.35
CA LYS A 671 17.37 14.45 -28.80
C LYS A 671 17.27 15.69 -27.90
N SER A 672 17.84 15.65 -26.72
CA SER A 672 17.82 16.74 -25.73
C SER A 672 19.17 17.48 -25.62
N LEU A 673 20.13 17.18 -26.50
CA LEU A 673 21.47 17.77 -26.46
C LEU A 673 21.42 19.30 -26.65
N PRO A 674 22.26 20.06 -25.92
CA PRO A 674 22.41 21.49 -26.19
C PRO A 674 23.00 21.74 -27.59
N PRO A 675 22.85 22.96 -28.14
CA PRO A 675 23.15 23.25 -29.55
C PRO A 675 24.53 22.80 -30.06
N LEU A 676 25.59 22.99 -29.26
CA LEU A 676 26.95 22.57 -29.64
C LEU A 676 27.08 21.04 -29.68
N GLN A 677 26.59 20.36 -28.66
CA GLN A 677 26.64 18.91 -28.55
C GLN A 677 25.76 18.25 -29.62
N ASP A 678 24.55 18.78 -29.88
CA ASP A 678 23.66 18.29 -30.93
C ASP A 678 24.29 18.46 -32.32
N TRP A 679 24.94 19.60 -32.57
CA TRP A 679 25.70 19.81 -33.80
C TRP A 679 26.83 18.80 -33.97
N LEU A 680 27.62 18.55 -32.92
CA LEU A 680 28.70 17.54 -32.95
C LEU A 680 28.17 16.12 -33.12
N HIS A 681 27.03 15.80 -32.49
CA HIS A 681 26.38 14.50 -32.62
C HIS A 681 25.89 14.29 -34.05
N LYS A 682 25.23 15.29 -34.66
CA LYS A 682 24.83 15.26 -36.08
C LYS A 682 26.02 15.12 -37.02
N LEU A 683 27.11 15.84 -36.74
CA LEU A 683 28.37 15.72 -37.48
C LEU A 683 28.97 14.31 -37.39
N ALA A 684 28.97 13.71 -36.20
CA ALA A 684 29.44 12.34 -36.00
C ALA A 684 28.54 11.31 -36.70
N GLN A 685 27.23 11.56 -36.73
CA GLN A 685 26.26 10.66 -37.33
C GLN A 685 26.28 10.72 -38.87
N SER A 686 26.34 11.92 -39.47
CA SER A 686 26.45 12.05 -40.93
C SER A 686 27.85 11.73 -41.45
N GLY A 687 28.89 11.96 -40.66
CA GLY A 687 30.28 11.93 -41.13
C GLY A 687 30.61 13.07 -42.11
N GLU A 688 29.67 13.96 -42.41
CA GLU A 688 29.83 15.04 -43.40
C GLU A 688 30.25 16.33 -42.71
N VAL A 689 31.48 16.78 -42.97
CA VAL A 689 31.91 18.11 -42.51
C VAL A 689 31.37 19.17 -43.49
N PRO A 690 30.67 20.22 -43.01
CA PRO A 690 30.15 21.27 -43.88
C PRO A 690 31.23 21.87 -44.78
N ALA A 691 30.99 22.00 -46.08
CA ALA A 691 31.96 22.58 -47.01
C ALA A 691 32.16 24.08 -46.71
N PRO A 692 33.42 24.57 -46.65
CA PRO A 692 33.68 26.00 -46.58
C PRO A 692 33.34 26.67 -47.91
N GLU A 693 33.09 27.98 -47.91
CA GLU A 693 32.82 28.71 -49.15
C GLU A 693 33.99 28.56 -50.15
N PRO A 694 33.71 28.28 -51.44
CA PRO A 694 34.75 28.11 -52.45
C PRO A 694 35.66 29.34 -52.56
N GLY A 695 36.97 29.11 -52.62
CA GLY A 695 37.97 30.19 -52.77
C GLY A 695 38.34 30.91 -51.47
N THR A 696 37.82 30.47 -50.31
CA THR A 696 38.21 31.03 -49.01
C THR A 696 39.49 30.41 -48.47
N PRO A 697 40.28 31.13 -47.63
CA PRO A 697 41.42 30.54 -46.90
C PRO A 697 41.04 29.29 -46.10
N MET A 698 39.79 29.22 -45.63
CA MET A 698 39.22 28.08 -44.90
C MET A 698 39.20 26.80 -45.72
N GLN A 699 38.96 26.89 -47.03
CA GLN A 699 38.98 25.73 -47.93
C GLN A 699 40.37 25.10 -48.02
N ALA A 700 41.41 25.92 -48.19
CA ALA A 700 42.80 25.45 -48.26
C ALA A 700 43.27 24.86 -46.92
N ILE A 701 42.92 25.51 -45.81
CA ILE A 701 43.35 25.10 -44.47
C ILE A 701 42.67 23.79 -44.02
N ARG A 702 41.38 23.62 -44.29
CA ARG A 702 40.64 22.39 -43.97
C ARG A 702 41.21 21.18 -44.71
N ARG A 703 41.56 21.33 -46.00
CA ARG A 703 42.20 20.27 -46.81
C ARG A 703 43.61 19.94 -46.34
N LYS A 704 44.46 20.95 -46.15
CA LYS A 704 45.89 20.79 -45.82
C LYS A 704 46.16 20.33 -44.39
N TRP A 705 45.30 20.68 -43.43
CA TRP A 705 45.57 20.47 -42.00
C TRP A 705 44.50 19.67 -41.26
N ARG A 706 43.49 19.13 -41.95
CA ARG A 706 42.40 18.32 -41.36
C ARG A 706 41.82 18.98 -40.10
N MET A 707 41.39 20.23 -40.23
CA MET A 707 40.92 21.02 -39.09
C MET A 707 39.63 21.78 -39.37
N ILE A 708 38.92 22.10 -38.29
CA ILE A 708 37.75 22.98 -38.29
C ILE A 708 38.02 24.21 -37.42
N SER A 709 37.75 25.41 -37.94
CA SER A 709 38.04 26.63 -37.19
C SER A 709 36.99 26.91 -36.12
N SER A 710 37.40 27.51 -35.00
CA SER A 710 36.47 27.87 -33.93
C SER A 710 35.43 28.89 -34.40
N THR A 711 35.82 29.84 -35.25
CA THR A 711 34.93 30.85 -35.84
C THR A 711 33.88 30.24 -36.75
N GLU A 712 34.23 29.20 -37.50
CA GLU A 712 33.29 28.49 -38.36
C GLU A 712 32.28 27.68 -37.55
N ILE A 713 32.71 27.03 -36.47
CA ILE A 713 31.79 26.34 -35.55
C ILE A 713 30.76 27.33 -34.98
N VAL A 714 31.22 28.50 -34.50
CA VAL A 714 30.32 29.55 -34.01
C VAL A 714 29.32 29.97 -35.09
N ALA A 715 29.80 30.27 -36.30
CA ALA A 715 28.95 30.72 -37.40
C ALA A 715 27.93 29.65 -37.83
N LEU A 716 28.33 28.37 -37.88
CA LEU A 716 27.45 27.26 -38.21
C LEU A 716 26.37 27.07 -37.15
N ILE A 717 26.73 27.17 -35.87
CA ILE A 717 25.77 27.00 -34.78
C ILE A 717 24.82 28.18 -34.69
N GLU A 718 25.30 29.41 -34.82
CA GLU A 718 24.45 30.60 -34.89
C GLU A 718 23.47 30.50 -36.06
N LYS A 719 23.94 30.03 -37.24
CA LYS A 719 23.10 29.84 -38.42
C LYS A 719 21.99 28.82 -38.19
N HIS A 720 22.32 27.64 -37.64
CA HIS A 720 21.40 26.50 -37.51
C HIS A 720 20.50 26.56 -36.26
N TYR A 721 21.03 27.02 -35.14
CA TYR A 721 20.35 26.99 -33.84
C TYR A 721 19.90 28.37 -33.36
N LYS A 722 20.29 29.46 -34.04
CA LYS A 722 19.99 30.85 -33.64
C LYS A 722 20.52 31.18 -32.24
N VAL A 723 21.66 30.59 -31.88
CA VAL A 723 22.36 30.79 -30.60
C VAL A 723 23.78 31.23 -30.89
N LEU A 724 24.20 32.33 -30.28
CA LEU A 724 25.59 32.79 -30.31
C LEU A 724 26.37 32.11 -29.19
N LEU A 725 27.32 31.24 -29.54
CA LEU A 725 28.16 30.53 -28.57
C LEU A 725 29.44 31.31 -28.23
N ASP A 726 29.90 31.17 -26.99
CA ASP A 726 31.25 31.59 -26.61
C ASP A 726 32.27 30.55 -27.09
N THR A 727 33.33 31.01 -27.75
CA THR A 727 34.52 30.20 -28.08
C THR A 727 35.11 29.44 -26.88
N ARG A 728 34.89 29.89 -25.64
CA ARG A 728 35.26 29.15 -24.42
C ARG A 728 34.50 27.84 -24.27
N GLU A 729 33.21 27.80 -24.61
CA GLU A 729 32.38 26.58 -24.54
C GLU A 729 32.87 25.54 -25.56
N ILE A 730 33.19 26.01 -26.77
CA ILE A 730 33.79 25.20 -27.83
C ILE A 730 35.11 24.59 -27.34
N LYS A 731 35.97 25.39 -26.74
CA LYS A 731 37.28 24.94 -26.24
C LYS A 731 37.16 23.99 -25.03
N ALA A 732 36.17 24.20 -24.18
CA ALA A 732 35.90 23.32 -23.04
C ALA A 732 35.48 21.91 -23.52
N LEU A 733 34.61 21.84 -24.54
CA LEU A 733 34.08 20.57 -25.03
C LEU A 733 35.03 19.84 -25.99
N LEU A 734 35.67 20.55 -26.93
CA LEU A 734 36.53 19.93 -27.94
C LEU A 734 38.00 19.78 -27.49
N GLY A 735 38.47 20.65 -26.58
CA GLY A 735 39.86 20.67 -26.17
C GLY A 735 40.26 19.56 -25.18
N GLU A 736 41.43 19.70 -24.58
CA GLU A 736 42.09 18.71 -23.71
C GLU A 736 41.19 18.16 -22.58
N LYS A 737 40.33 19.00 -22.00
CA LYS A 737 39.44 18.61 -20.89
C LYS A 737 38.12 17.94 -21.32
N GLY A 738 37.79 17.95 -22.60
CA GLY A 738 36.59 17.32 -23.15
C GLY A 738 36.99 16.16 -24.07
N MET A 739 36.83 16.33 -25.37
CA MET A 739 37.17 15.29 -26.36
C MET A 739 38.69 15.10 -26.56
N GLY A 740 39.53 15.98 -26.01
CA GLY A 740 40.98 15.88 -26.17
C GLY A 740 41.44 16.12 -27.61
N LEU A 741 40.76 17.00 -28.37
CA LEU A 741 41.22 17.40 -29.69
C LEU A 741 42.31 18.47 -29.58
N THR A 742 43.29 18.37 -30.49
CA THR A 742 44.42 19.31 -30.48
C THR A 742 43.98 20.64 -31.07
N HIS A 743 43.99 21.69 -30.24
CA HIS A 743 43.77 23.06 -30.69
C HIS A 743 45.05 23.64 -31.30
N GLN A 744 44.98 24.10 -32.54
CA GLN A 744 46.14 24.59 -33.29
C GLN A 744 45.88 25.96 -33.93
N ARG A 745 46.95 26.69 -34.22
CA ARG A 745 46.93 27.91 -35.03
C ARG A 745 47.72 27.65 -36.32
N LYS A 746 47.07 27.75 -37.48
CA LYS A 746 47.72 27.60 -38.80
C LYS A 746 47.31 28.78 -39.68
N GLU A 747 48.28 29.44 -40.29
CA GLU A 747 48.04 30.55 -41.25
C GLU A 747 47.06 31.62 -40.69
N ASN A 748 47.22 31.97 -39.41
CA ASN A 748 46.37 32.89 -38.61
C ASN A 748 44.95 32.43 -38.28
N ILE A 749 44.58 31.19 -38.57
CA ILE A 749 43.29 30.60 -38.20
C ILE A 749 43.46 29.69 -36.97
N HIS A 750 42.54 29.84 -36.01
CA HIS A 750 42.46 29.02 -34.81
C HIS A 750 41.38 27.94 -34.96
N GLY A 751 41.71 26.69 -34.64
CA GLY A 751 40.81 25.56 -34.82
C GLY A 751 41.24 24.28 -34.13
N PHE A 752 40.46 23.23 -34.33
CA PHE A 752 40.70 21.89 -33.78
C PHE A 752 41.03 20.91 -34.90
N ALA A 753 42.08 20.11 -34.71
CA ALA A 753 42.38 18.99 -35.60
C ALA A 753 41.33 17.89 -35.43
N LEU A 754 40.78 17.42 -36.55
CA LEU A 754 39.81 16.33 -36.58
C LEU A 754 40.54 14.98 -36.68
N PRO A 755 40.33 14.03 -35.77
CA PRO A 755 40.84 12.68 -35.91
C PRO A 755 40.01 11.90 -36.94
N HIS A 756 40.32 10.61 -37.14
CA HIS A 756 39.43 9.69 -37.85
C HIS A 756 38.03 9.70 -37.24
N LEU A 757 37.02 9.56 -38.09
CA LEU A 757 35.62 9.61 -37.69
C LEU A 757 35.32 8.57 -36.60
N SER A 758 35.91 7.37 -36.68
CA SER A 758 35.81 6.33 -35.65
C SER A 758 36.30 6.80 -34.28
N VAL A 759 37.47 7.45 -34.22
CA VAL A 759 38.05 8.02 -32.99
C VAL A 759 37.24 9.22 -32.49
N PHE A 760 36.75 10.06 -33.41
CA PHE A 760 35.88 11.19 -33.07
C PHE A 760 34.57 10.71 -32.42
N ARG A 761 33.92 9.73 -33.04
CA ARG A 761 32.70 9.08 -32.55
C ARG A 761 32.88 8.48 -31.15
N GLN A 762 33.97 7.74 -30.94
CA GLN A 762 34.30 7.18 -29.64
C GLN A 762 34.45 8.27 -28.57
N LYS A 763 35.29 9.27 -28.83
CA LYS A 763 35.53 10.39 -27.90
C LYS A 763 34.26 11.18 -27.62
N LEU A 764 33.41 11.38 -28.61
CA LEU A 764 32.14 12.09 -28.44
C LEU A 764 31.18 11.29 -27.56
N ASN A 765 31.04 9.98 -27.79
CA ASN A 765 30.21 9.12 -26.97
C ASN A 765 30.71 9.05 -25.51
N GLU A 766 32.03 9.02 -25.30
CA GLU A 766 32.63 9.08 -23.96
C GLU A 766 32.28 10.40 -23.25
N VAL A 767 32.43 11.54 -23.94
CA VAL A 767 32.14 12.86 -23.35
C VAL A 767 30.65 13.11 -23.13
N LEU A 768 29.80 12.61 -24.02
CA LEU A 768 28.34 12.75 -23.91
C LEU A 768 27.69 11.62 -23.09
N ASN A 769 28.46 10.60 -22.68
CA ASN A 769 27.95 9.41 -22.00
C ASN A 769 26.76 8.76 -22.75
N LEU A 770 26.87 8.66 -24.07
CA LEU A 770 25.87 8.04 -24.95
C LEU A 770 26.36 6.66 -25.39
N LYS A 771 25.53 5.62 -25.26
CA LYS A 771 25.86 4.26 -25.73
C LYS A 771 25.12 3.89 -27.01
N LEU A 772 24.82 4.88 -27.85
CA LEU A 772 24.16 4.68 -29.13
C LEU A 772 25.19 4.26 -30.20
N PRO A 773 24.89 3.22 -31.01
CA PRO A 773 25.67 2.93 -32.19
C PRO A 773 25.46 4.02 -33.26
N PHE A 774 26.47 4.28 -34.09
CA PHE A 774 26.35 5.11 -35.28
C PHE A 774 25.94 4.24 -36.47
N ASP A 775 25.04 4.74 -37.32
CA ASP A 775 24.40 3.94 -38.38
C ASP A 775 25.32 3.60 -39.57
N ASP A 776 26.40 4.37 -39.77
CA ASP A 776 27.28 4.27 -40.95
C ASP A 776 28.65 3.66 -40.58
N PRO A 777 29.14 2.61 -41.29
CA PRO A 777 30.48 2.04 -41.10
C PRO A 777 31.64 2.92 -41.60
N ALA A 778 31.39 4.14 -42.12
CA ALA A 778 32.44 5.04 -42.60
C ALA A 778 33.58 5.23 -41.57
N GLU A 779 34.81 4.97 -42.03
CA GLU A 779 36.02 5.09 -41.19
C GLU A 779 36.51 6.54 -41.07
N ASP A 780 36.06 7.44 -41.95
CA ASP A 780 36.48 8.82 -41.98
C ASP A 780 35.39 9.81 -42.45
N PHE A 781 35.62 11.09 -42.18
CA PHE A 781 34.76 12.19 -42.60
C PHE A 781 34.73 12.36 -44.13
N THR A 782 33.55 12.67 -44.66
CA THR A 782 33.31 13.01 -46.06
C THR A 782 33.11 14.53 -46.22
N GLY A 783 33.20 15.03 -47.46
CA GLY A 783 33.08 16.48 -47.75
C GLY A 783 34.39 17.27 -47.63
N ILE A 784 35.51 16.58 -47.37
CA ILE A 784 36.86 17.14 -47.39
C ILE A 784 37.73 16.27 -48.30
N ASP A 785 38.24 16.83 -49.41
CA ASP A 785 39.36 16.20 -50.12
C ASP A 785 40.61 16.39 -49.25
N PHE A 786 40.96 15.37 -48.47
CA PHE A 786 42.24 15.37 -47.76
C PHE A 786 43.36 15.18 -48.79
N ASP A 787 44.31 16.11 -48.85
CA ASP A 787 45.56 15.84 -49.54
C ASP A 787 46.27 14.75 -48.72
N TYR A 788 46.21 13.52 -49.21
CA TYR A 788 46.76 12.34 -48.56
C TYR A 788 48.27 12.50 -48.35
N ASP A 789 48.72 12.72 -47.10
CA ASP A 789 50.12 12.56 -46.70
C ASP A 789 50.23 11.38 -45.71
N PRO A 790 50.73 10.21 -46.16
CA PRO A 790 50.88 9.02 -45.32
C PRO A 790 52.19 9.14 -44.52
N SER A 791 52.21 10.00 -43.50
CA SER A 791 53.27 9.97 -42.49
C SER A 791 52.68 9.62 -41.12
N PRO A 792 53.25 8.63 -40.41
CA PRO A 792 52.66 8.11 -39.19
C PRO A 792 52.86 9.10 -38.03
N PHE A 793 51.77 9.43 -37.35
CA PHE A 793 51.77 9.95 -35.97
C PHE A 793 50.93 9.03 -35.10
#